data_AF-A0A7V0T6J0-F1
#
_entry.id   AF-A0A7V0T6J0-F1
#
_cell.length_a   1.000
_cell.length_b   1.000
_cell.length_c   1.000
_cell.angle_alpha   90.00
_cell.angle_beta   90.00
_cell.angle_gamma   90.00
#
_symmetry.space_group_name_H-M   'P 1'
#
loop_
_entity.id
_entity.type
_entity.pdbx_description
1 polymer ?
#
loop_
_entity_poly.entity_id
_entity_poly.type
_entity_poly.pdbx_seq_one_letter_code
_entity_poly.pdbx_strand_id
1 'polypeptide(L)'
;MPAALMMRGKHGICAVLIVLFLAGSIALALEVEGLLAMPDSFGITKSGWSDFDSATGKLYIAGSFAVASIQAPQTRRSGRIDLPVGGRGRTSRPFIHHGLGKLYLVPYDTAIAVIRTVDDSVLGFMPAPASPHLRYFLGGECAVLAEELNRLYVMTNGSCAVYCLLGDTLLHTVQMPMTYAVGQMTFNTVSSKFYVGVGNNQLAIFHAGPDTLIDVVQAGDGASDLGYLARHNKVYFSNYTGSSVSIFCGAGDSLITELPTPGGPMTMVMNELEGKGYLGVSTGYAVICGKTDSVLKVLDLPGGRGCAGIWHAPTNTMYLSSPGHVSVVDGVTDSLLNVHHEPLLGTEESASHPDAIYFYGIYNQMTCLDPTADSLVWHDHYTGITQHSVAWSSFHRRLFVGSSRERVVFSQGFHPLTSPAVAVLPRTGSVPTVVTDDETGLSYAVGIDGPPWVYQLDSTGALTDSIPLSGFPRSEPLLAPGGGRLYVGVRFAPDEYELAIIATEGNRLVRTIPLDGNPDVPGVASLDAGKVYWKNGEGMVTVCLHGDSLLDRIVLPGRNTAPTAMFVHPTNGLVYISVMTDDAPQGIYVFEATTDSVVRVIQMAPRGQFVYVPRWDKLYAAGGHTIVVDCAENRILKVISLPHGPLVYNPVADRLYAPYGRSHPNFESKKFVLVIDCATDTPVSYVPVGAGPRLGVDPDSGYVFAACENSVIYVIRDQTPPGTAEPDQDRDGLGPWLKTTPNPTLGGVLVELSLPDSRRVELTVYDASGRRVRLLVHKELGPDRVTLLWDGTDGNARLPAGTYFVQLTGTSLSSKVVLKRQ
;
A
#
# COMPACT_ATOMS: atom_id res chain seq x y z
N MET A 1 -47.44 6.45 -9.71
CA MET A 1 -47.85 6.84 -11.08
C MET A 1 -49.36 6.97 -11.13
N PRO A 2 -49.96 7.70 -12.10
CA PRO A 2 -49.38 8.48 -13.20
C PRO A 2 -49.63 10.02 -13.00
N ALA A 3 -49.33 10.97 -13.89
CA ALA A 3 -48.74 10.97 -15.22
C ALA A 3 -47.90 12.25 -15.51
N ALA A 4 -46.84 12.06 -16.30
CA ALA A 4 -46.22 12.91 -17.33
C ALA A 4 -46.71 14.35 -17.63
N LEU A 5 -45.76 15.28 -17.90
CA LEU A 5 -45.61 15.90 -19.24
C LEU A 5 -44.24 16.63 -19.52
N MET A 6 -43.64 16.28 -20.67
CA MET A 6 -42.87 17.08 -21.65
C MET A 6 -41.89 18.23 -21.26
N MET A 7 -40.60 17.88 -21.34
CA MET A 7 -39.54 18.46 -22.21
C MET A 7 -39.81 19.71 -23.11
N ARG A 8 -38.78 20.59 -23.15
CA ARG A 8 -37.97 21.11 -24.30
C ARG A 8 -37.95 22.63 -24.62
N GLY A 9 -36.74 23.20 -24.54
CA GLY A 9 -36.17 24.21 -25.46
C GLY A 9 -35.86 25.60 -24.87
N LYS A 10 -34.87 26.38 -25.38
CA LYS A 10 -33.69 26.09 -26.23
C LYS A 10 -32.79 27.35 -26.35
N HIS A 11 -31.46 27.21 -26.13
CA HIS A 11 -30.32 28.06 -26.61
C HIS A 11 -30.16 29.57 -26.26
N GLY A 12 -28.88 30.00 -26.21
CA GLY A 12 -28.38 31.40 -26.14
C GLY A 12 -27.66 31.71 -24.81
N ILE A 13 -26.34 31.55 -24.58
CA ILE A 13 -25.09 31.95 -25.28
C ILE A 13 -24.72 33.44 -25.10
N CYS A 14 -23.42 33.72 -24.87
CA CYS A 14 -22.76 34.98 -24.45
C CYS A 14 -22.97 35.31 -22.96
N ALA A 15 -22.03 35.09 -22.02
CA ALA A 15 -20.55 35.04 -22.04
C ALA A 15 -19.85 36.37 -22.40
N VAL A 16 -18.66 36.55 -21.80
CA VAL A 16 -17.62 37.63 -21.93
C VAL A 16 -17.52 38.51 -20.66
N LEU A 17 -16.50 38.37 -19.77
CA LEU A 17 -15.04 38.71 -19.89
C LEU A 17 -14.79 40.24 -19.72
N ILE A 18 -13.76 40.84 -19.08
CA ILE A 18 -12.43 40.52 -18.46
C ILE A 18 -12.19 41.55 -17.30
N VAL A 19 -11.31 41.35 -16.29
CA VAL A 19 -9.93 41.92 -16.11
C VAL A 19 -9.46 41.40 -14.72
N LEU A 20 -8.58 40.41 -14.64
CA LEU A 20 -7.08 40.46 -14.53
C LEU A 20 -6.58 40.94 -13.16
N PHE A 21 -5.57 40.34 -12.52
CA PHE A 21 -4.45 39.45 -12.96
C PHE A 21 -4.54 38.07 -12.26
N LEU A 22 -3.96 36.91 -12.64
CA LEU A 22 -2.99 36.43 -13.67
C LEU A 22 -1.53 36.95 -13.56
N ALA A 23 -0.59 36.27 -12.88
CA ALA A 23 0.02 34.95 -13.13
C ALA A 23 1.08 34.90 -14.26
N GLY A 24 1.96 33.89 -14.21
CA GLY A 24 3.02 33.56 -15.18
C GLY A 24 3.88 32.39 -14.66
N SER A 25 3.72 31.08 -14.99
CA SER A 25 3.22 30.38 -16.20
C SER A 25 4.28 30.30 -17.33
N ILE A 26 4.51 29.20 -18.08
CA ILE A 26 3.79 27.89 -18.22
C ILE A 26 4.63 26.85 -19.03
N ALA A 27 4.17 25.58 -19.08
CA ALA A 27 4.47 24.50 -20.06
C ALA A 27 5.76 23.64 -19.90
N LEU A 28 5.84 22.35 -20.25
CA LEU A 28 4.92 21.23 -20.63
C LEU A 28 5.82 19.94 -20.77
N ALA A 29 5.40 18.67 -20.88
CA ALA A 29 4.08 17.99 -20.89
C ALA A 29 4.23 16.51 -20.41
N LEU A 30 3.23 15.98 -19.67
CA LEU A 30 2.82 14.55 -19.61
C LEU A 30 1.70 14.46 -18.55
N GLU A 31 0.44 14.55 -18.98
CA GLU A 31 -0.71 14.62 -18.05
C GLU A 31 -1.22 13.22 -17.69
N VAL A 32 -1.13 12.89 -16.39
CA VAL A 32 -1.92 11.81 -15.78
C VAL A 32 -3.34 12.34 -15.60
N GLU A 33 -4.26 11.98 -16.50
CA GLU A 33 -5.69 12.30 -16.37
C GLU A 33 -6.33 11.52 -15.21
N GLY A 34 -6.27 12.10 -14.00
CA GLY A 34 -7.11 11.72 -12.86
C GLY A 34 -6.48 10.70 -11.90
N LEU A 35 -6.00 11.20 -10.77
CA LEU A 35 -5.64 10.38 -9.61
C LEU A 35 -6.91 10.05 -8.79
N LEU A 36 -7.39 8.81 -8.83
CA LEU A 36 -8.34 8.33 -7.82
C LEU A 36 -7.57 7.71 -6.66
N ALA A 37 -7.51 8.42 -5.54
CA ALA A 37 -7.28 7.74 -4.27
C ALA A 37 -8.51 6.87 -3.97
N MET A 38 -8.28 5.59 -3.66
CA MET A 38 -9.20 4.88 -2.77
C MET A 38 -9.40 5.73 -1.50
N PRO A 39 -10.58 5.75 -0.86
CA PRO A 39 -10.81 6.54 0.35
C PRO A 39 -9.64 6.37 1.33
N ASP A 40 -8.96 7.47 1.66
CA ASP A 40 -7.56 7.45 2.10
C ASP A 40 -7.30 6.44 3.23
N SER A 41 -6.77 5.25 2.90
CA SER A 41 -5.94 4.55 3.87
C SER A 41 -4.75 5.47 4.07
N PHE A 42 -4.63 6.06 5.28
CA PHE A 42 -3.95 7.34 5.58
C PHE A 42 -2.48 7.50 5.11
N GLY A 43 -1.90 6.46 4.49
CA GLY A 43 -0.55 6.42 3.94
C GLY A 43 0.51 6.39 5.04
N ILE A 44 0.09 6.04 6.24
CA ILE A 44 0.89 5.83 7.43
C ILE A 44 1.23 4.34 7.47
N THR A 45 2.52 4.02 7.55
CA THR A 45 2.99 2.64 7.61
C THR A 45 3.50 2.33 9.01
N LYS A 46 3.17 1.13 9.52
CA LYS A 46 3.53 0.67 10.87
C LYS A 46 3.14 1.66 11.98
N SER A 47 1.93 2.19 11.93
CA SER A 47 1.32 2.89 13.07
C SER A 47 1.16 1.94 14.26
N GLY A 48 1.25 2.48 15.46
CA GLY A 48 1.09 1.74 16.71
C GLY A 48 0.55 2.58 17.87
N TRP A 49 0.41 3.90 17.69
CA TRP A 49 0.06 4.80 18.78
C TRP A 49 -0.87 5.94 18.36
N SER A 50 -1.71 6.39 19.29
CA SER A 50 -2.71 7.45 19.09
C SER A 50 -2.98 8.27 20.35
N ASP A 51 -3.44 9.51 20.16
CA ASP A 51 -3.82 10.42 21.25
C ASP A 51 -4.88 11.42 20.73
N PHE A 52 -5.73 11.94 21.62
CA PHE A 52 -6.93 12.69 21.23
C PHE A 52 -6.94 14.13 21.79
N ASP A 53 -7.01 15.13 20.91
CA ASP A 53 -7.10 16.54 21.31
C ASP A 53 -8.54 16.95 21.62
N SER A 54 -8.87 17.00 22.91
CA SER A 54 -10.15 17.50 23.41
C SER A 54 -10.45 18.97 23.06
N ALA A 55 -9.44 19.80 22.81
CA ALA A 55 -9.64 21.20 22.47
C ALA A 55 -10.07 21.43 21.00
N THR A 56 -9.61 20.57 20.09
CA THR A 56 -9.94 20.66 18.65
C THR A 56 -10.89 19.55 18.17
N GLY A 57 -11.14 18.54 19.00
CA GLY A 57 -11.94 17.37 18.64
C GLY A 57 -11.23 16.40 17.70
N LYS A 58 -9.89 16.44 17.63
CA LYS A 58 -9.09 15.67 16.67
C LYS A 58 -8.36 14.50 17.32
N LEU A 59 -8.57 13.29 16.81
CA LEU A 59 -7.72 12.13 17.07
C LEU A 59 -6.47 12.22 16.18
N TYR A 60 -5.30 12.11 16.78
CA TYR A 60 -4.02 12.02 16.10
C TYR A 60 -3.46 10.60 16.17
N ILE A 61 -3.05 10.05 15.03
CA ILE A 61 -2.55 8.68 14.93
C ILE A 61 -1.17 8.70 14.30
N ALA A 62 -0.18 8.24 15.05
CA ALA A 62 1.22 8.31 14.67
C ALA A 62 1.69 7.02 14.00
N GLY A 63 2.49 7.18 12.94
CA GLY A 63 3.32 6.10 12.41
C GLY A 63 4.52 6.64 11.64
N SER A 64 5.27 5.72 11.04
CA SER A 64 6.71 5.87 10.75
C SER A 64 7.17 7.21 10.16
N PHE A 65 6.38 7.84 9.28
CA PHE A 65 6.77 9.06 8.55
C PHE A 65 5.69 10.14 8.49
N ALA A 66 4.53 9.92 9.11
CA ALA A 66 3.40 10.85 9.05
C ALA A 66 2.41 10.60 10.19
N VAL A 67 1.64 11.62 10.51
CA VAL A 67 0.52 11.58 11.46
C VAL A 67 -0.79 11.88 10.76
N ALA A 68 -1.82 11.11 11.08
CA ALA A 68 -3.19 11.36 10.62
C ALA A 68 -3.87 12.25 11.64
N SER A 69 -4.65 13.23 11.19
CA SER A 69 -5.67 13.89 12.00
C SER A 69 -7.06 13.47 11.53
N ILE A 70 -7.92 13.13 12.50
CA ILE A 70 -9.30 12.66 12.28
C ILE A 70 -10.22 13.46 13.21
N GLN A 71 -11.21 14.16 12.65
CA GLN A 71 -12.16 14.94 13.42
C GLN A 71 -13.26 14.03 13.99
N ALA A 72 -13.32 13.84 15.31
CA ALA A 72 -14.43 13.13 15.94
C ALA A 72 -15.76 13.92 15.82
N PRO A 73 -16.91 13.25 15.70
CA PRO A 73 -17.12 11.81 15.47
C PRO A 73 -17.13 11.43 13.98
N GLN A 74 -16.67 12.31 13.08
CA GLN A 74 -16.82 12.13 11.63
C GLN A 74 -15.79 11.16 11.04
N THR A 75 -16.26 10.23 10.20
CA THR A 75 -15.44 9.22 9.50
C THR A 75 -14.66 9.78 8.30
N ARG A 76 -14.46 11.10 8.20
CA ARG A 76 -13.69 11.73 7.11
C ARG A 76 -12.49 12.48 7.65
N ARG A 77 -11.32 12.15 7.06
CA ARG A 77 -10.01 12.78 7.22
C ARG A 77 -10.09 14.30 7.36
N SER A 78 -9.51 14.85 8.44
CA SER A 78 -9.25 16.29 8.54
C SER A 78 -7.86 16.66 7.99
N GLY A 79 -6.86 15.78 8.11
CA GLY A 79 -5.51 16.07 7.61
C GLY A 79 -4.55 14.87 7.58
N ARG A 80 -3.40 15.10 6.94
CA ARG A 80 -2.19 14.26 7.02
C ARG A 80 -1.03 15.22 7.23
N ILE A 81 -0.20 14.92 8.23
CA ILE A 81 0.96 15.72 8.61
C ILE A 81 2.19 14.90 8.28
N ASP A 82 2.88 15.26 7.21
CA ASP A 82 4.13 14.60 6.82
C ASP A 82 5.27 15.06 7.74
N LEU A 83 6.00 14.09 8.29
CA LEU A 83 7.19 14.35 9.10
C LEU A 83 8.43 14.27 8.19
N PRO A 84 9.23 15.34 8.03
CA PRO A 84 10.42 15.39 7.18
C PRO A 84 11.62 14.62 7.78
N VAL A 85 11.38 13.50 8.45
CA VAL A 85 12.39 12.66 9.08
C VAL A 85 12.93 11.63 8.08
N GLY A 86 14.08 11.95 7.47
CA GLY A 86 14.83 11.00 6.63
C GLY A 86 15.45 9.89 7.47
N GLY A 87 14.72 8.80 7.70
CA GLY A 87 15.17 7.66 8.52
C GLY A 87 14.44 6.35 8.23
N ARG A 88 14.66 5.33 9.05
CA ARG A 88 13.91 4.05 9.02
C ARG A 88 12.94 3.89 10.22
N GLY A 89 12.82 4.93 11.04
CA GLY A 89 12.23 4.89 12.37
C GLY A 89 10.71 4.69 12.41
N ARG A 90 10.24 4.19 13.56
CA ARG A 90 8.87 4.41 14.04
C ARG A 90 8.81 5.79 14.71
N THR A 91 7.60 6.26 15.00
CA THR A 91 7.32 7.39 15.91
C THR A 91 6.83 6.85 17.25
N SER A 92 7.08 7.55 18.34
CA SER A 92 6.50 7.31 19.67
C SER A 92 4.99 7.49 19.68
N ARG A 93 4.40 7.31 20.88
CA ARG A 93 3.08 7.84 21.16
C ARG A 93 3.02 9.35 20.89
N PRO A 94 1.96 9.85 20.23
CA PRO A 94 1.67 11.28 20.21
C PRO A 94 1.32 11.75 21.63
N PHE A 95 1.78 12.94 22.01
CA PHE A 95 1.44 13.55 23.30
C PHE A 95 0.84 14.93 23.06
N ILE A 96 -0.42 15.13 23.43
CA ILE A 96 -1.14 16.38 23.19
C ILE A 96 -1.20 17.18 24.48
N HIS A 97 -0.86 18.46 24.40
CA HIS A 97 -1.04 19.43 25.47
C HIS A 97 -2.15 20.41 25.09
N HIS A 98 -3.34 20.17 25.63
CA HIS A 98 -4.55 20.91 25.27
C HIS A 98 -4.42 22.40 25.55
N GLY A 99 -3.88 22.77 26.71
CA GLY A 99 -3.68 24.18 27.11
C GLY A 99 -2.75 24.99 26.19
N LEU A 100 -1.81 24.34 25.49
CA LEU A 100 -0.92 24.99 24.52
C LEU A 100 -1.33 24.79 23.05
N GLY A 101 -2.32 23.93 22.78
CA GLY A 101 -2.68 23.51 21.42
C GLY A 101 -1.50 22.88 20.67
N LYS A 102 -0.68 22.08 21.36
CA LYS A 102 0.55 21.48 20.83
C LYS A 102 0.53 19.95 20.94
N LEU A 103 0.87 19.29 19.85
CA LEU A 103 1.14 17.86 19.74
C LEU A 103 2.66 17.64 19.65
N TYR A 104 3.18 16.72 20.44
CA TYR A 104 4.57 16.31 20.46
C TYR A 104 4.71 14.86 19.97
N LEU A 105 5.73 14.60 19.16
CA LEU A 105 6.09 13.27 18.66
C LEU A 105 7.58 13.06 18.78
N VAL A 106 7.98 11.89 19.26
CA VAL A 106 9.39 11.50 19.37
C VAL A 106 9.68 10.46 18.27
N PRO A 107 10.43 10.80 17.21
CA PRO A 107 10.89 9.85 16.21
C PRO A 107 12.25 9.26 16.60
N TYR A 108 12.38 7.93 16.50
CA TYR A 108 13.46 7.10 17.07
C TYR A 108 14.91 7.57 16.85
N ASP A 109 15.21 8.32 15.79
CA ASP A 109 16.57 8.57 15.30
C ASP A 109 16.96 10.07 15.17
N THR A 110 16.09 11.04 15.51
CA THR A 110 16.29 12.44 15.03
C THR A 110 15.98 13.57 16.04
N ALA A 111 14.72 13.97 16.21
CA ALA A 111 14.34 15.18 16.94
C ALA A 111 12.84 15.19 17.27
N ILE A 112 12.47 15.69 18.45
CA ILE A 112 11.06 15.77 18.87
C ILE A 112 10.34 16.78 17.97
N ALA A 113 9.35 16.31 17.20
CA ALA A 113 8.53 17.16 16.35
C ALA A 113 7.44 17.84 17.17
N VAL A 114 7.27 19.15 16.96
CA VAL A 114 6.17 19.93 17.56
C VAL A 114 5.19 20.33 16.46
N ILE A 115 3.92 19.99 16.65
CA ILE A 115 2.81 20.31 15.76
C ILE A 115 1.82 21.17 16.51
N ARG A 116 1.21 22.16 15.86
CA ARG A 116 0.09 22.93 16.40
C ARG A 116 -1.23 22.22 16.05
N THR A 117 -2.07 21.92 17.03
CA THR A 117 -3.27 21.10 16.80
C THR A 117 -4.42 21.85 16.11
N VAL A 118 -4.49 23.18 16.23
CA VAL A 118 -5.58 23.95 15.62
C VAL A 118 -5.54 23.94 14.08
N ASP A 119 -4.34 23.94 13.48
CA ASP A 119 -4.10 24.06 12.03
C ASP A 119 -3.23 22.93 11.45
N ASP A 120 -2.89 21.93 12.26
CA ASP A 120 -2.04 20.78 11.93
C ASP A 120 -0.62 21.16 11.43
N SER A 121 -0.16 22.40 11.69
CA SER A 121 1.13 22.90 11.21
C SER A 121 2.31 22.40 12.04
N VAL A 122 3.37 21.95 11.37
CA VAL A 122 4.65 21.61 12.01
C VAL A 122 5.37 22.90 12.41
N LEU A 123 5.55 23.11 13.71
CA LEU A 123 6.21 24.30 14.27
C LEU A 123 7.74 24.19 14.27
N GLY A 124 8.27 22.97 14.42
CA GLY A 124 9.71 22.74 14.43
C GLY A 124 10.12 21.38 14.98
N PHE A 125 11.44 21.19 15.06
CA PHE A 125 12.09 19.97 15.53
C PHE A 125 13.08 20.34 16.63
N MET A 126 12.90 19.76 17.82
CA MET A 126 13.77 20.00 18.98
C MET A 126 14.83 18.90 19.02
N PRO A 127 16.13 19.25 19.09
CA PRO A 127 17.21 18.26 19.02
C PRO A 127 17.13 17.30 20.21
N ALA A 128 16.89 16.02 19.91
CA ALA A 128 17.02 14.92 20.85
C ALA A 128 18.38 14.25 20.63
N PRO A 129 19.27 14.17 21.64
CA PRO A 129 20.53 13.44 21.51
C PRO A 129 20.28 11.97 21.12
N ALA A 130 20.80 11.57 19.96
CA ALA A 130 20.74 10.18 19.52
C ALA A 130 21.51 9.28 20.50
N SER A 131 20.87 8.21 20.98
CA SER A 131 21.54 7.23 21.82
C SER A 131 22.53 6.39 21.00
N PRO A 132 23.80 6.25 21.42
CA PRO A 132 24.77 5.43 20.69
C PRO A 132 24.56 3.91 20.83
N HIS A 133 23.55 3.45 21.59
CA HIS A 133 23.39 2.05 21.98
C HIS A 133 22.21 1.31 21.29
N LEU A 134 22.49 0.78 20.11
CA LEU A 134 21.97 -0.47 19.49
C LEU A 134 20.45 -0.83 19.51
N ARG A 135 19.77 -0.45 18.42
CA ARG A 135 19.07 -1.30 17.41
C ARG A 135 18.03 -2.39 17.74
N TYR A 136 17.90 -3.00 18.93
CA TYR A 136 16.97 -4.14 19.10
C TYR A 136 16.36 -4.26 20.51
N PHE A 137 15.28 -3.52 20.81
CA PHE A 137 14.30 -3.89 21.86
C PHE A 137 12.88 -3.39 21.52
N LEU A 138 11.87 -4.06 22.10
CA LEU A 138 10.45 -3.75 21.94
C LEU A 138 9.98 -2.86 23.10
N GLY A 139 9.33 -1.73 22.80
CA GLY A 139 9.01 -0.67 23.76
C GLY A 139 10.24 0.21 24.08
N GLY A 140 10.13 1.53 24.19
CA GLY A 140 9.00 2.42 23.97
C GLY A 140 9.45 3.81 24.43
N GLU A 141 9.49 4.80 23.56
CA GLU A 141 9.84 6.16 23.99
C GLU A 141 8.69 6.71 24.82
N CYS A 142 9.00 7.09 26.06
CA CYS A 142 7.99 7.59 26.98
C CYS A 142 8.11 9.09 27.14
N ALA A 143 6.96 9.72 27.28
CA ALA A 143 6.86 11.03 27.84
C ALA A 143 5.73 11.08 28.84
N VAL A 144 5.76 12.08 29.72
CA VAL A 144 4.61 12.43 30.54
C VAL A 144 4.46 13.95 30.58
N LEU A 145 3.20 14.40 30.55
CA LEU A 145 2.86 15.80 30.50
C LEU A 145 2.43 16.28 31.89
N ALA A 146 3.15 17.26 32.43
CA ALA A 146 2.79 18.03 33.60
C ALA A 146 2.06 19.30 33.14
N GLU A 147 0.76 19.18 32.85
CA GLU A 147 -0.05 20.29 32.32
C GLU A 147 -0.03 21.52 33.22
N GLU A 148 -0.02 21.35 34.54
CA GLU A 148 -0.02 22.45 35.51
C GLU A 148 1.28 23.27 35.49
N LEU A 149 2.36 22.69 34.95
CA LEU A 149 3.66 23.34 34.77
C LEU A 149 3.90 23.77 33.32
N ASN A 150 3.01 23.41 32.39
CA ASN A 150 3.20 23.44 30.94
C ASN A 150 4.45 22.66 30.47
N ARG A 151 4.81 21.58 31.16
CA ARG A 151 6.05 20.83 30.93
C ARG A 151 5.81 19.44 30.36
N LEU A 152 6.56 19.10 29.32
CA LEU A 152 6.67 17.71 28.85
C LEU A 152 8.00 17.14 29.33
N TYR A 153 7.97 15.95 29.93
CA TYR A 153 9.15 15.16 30.28
C TYR A 153 9.28 14.03 29.29
N VAL A 154 10.35 13.99 28.49
CA VAL A 154 10.58 12.94 27.48
C VAL A 154 11.79 12.10 27.85
N MET A 155 11.75 10.82 27.50
CA MET A 155 12.84 9.88 27.65
C MET A 155 12.95 9.01 26.39
N THR A 156 14.05 9.17 25.65
CA THR A 156 14.34 8.40 24.43
C THR A 156 14.99 7.06 24.75
N ASN A 157 14.92 6.10 23.82
CA ASN A 157 15.40 4.74 24.05
C ASN A 157 16.92 4.71 24.32
N GLY A 158 17.33 4.02 25.39
CA GLY A 158 18.72 3.98 25.86
C GLY A 158 19.25 5.30 26.45
N SER A 159 18.43 6.34 26.57
CA SER A 159 18.78 7.54 27.33
C SER A 159 18.94 7.20 28.81
N CYS A 160 20.01 7.71 29.45
CA CYS A 160 20.13 7.75 30.91
C CYS A 160 19.67 9.12 31.44
N ALA A 161 18.71 9.76 30.77
CA ALA A 161 18.30 11.12 31.08
C ALA A 161 16.87 11.44 30.63
N VAL A 162 16.25 12.36 31.37
CA VAL A 162 14.92 12.94 31.09
C VAL A 162 15.10 14.35 30.54
N TYR A 163 14.48 14.63 29.40
CA TYR A 163 14.44 15.96 28.78
C TYR A 163 13.25 16.72 29.32
N CYS A 164 13.45 17.95 29.81
CA CYS A 164 12.37 18.84 30.28
C CYS A 164 12.11 19.92 29.23
N LEU A 165 10.87 20.00 28.73
CA LEU A 165 10.46 20.88 27.64
C LEU A 165 9.33 21.81 28.08
N LEU A 166 9.39 23.07 27.64
CA LEU A 166 8.34 24.08 27.82
C LEU A 166 7.90 24.57 26.45
N GLY A 167 6.71 24.14 26.01
CA GLY A 167 6.24 24.42 24.66
C GLY A 167 7.20 23.85 23.60
N ASP A 168 7.74 24.71 22.75
CA ASP A 168 8.70 24.39 21.68
C ASP A 168 10.17 24.59 22.08
N THR A 169 10.45 24.75 23.39
CA THR A 169 11.79 24.98 23.93
C THR A 169 12.22 23.85 24.85
N LEU A 170 13.38 23.23 24.56
CA LEU A 170 14.08 22.36 25.52
C LEU A 170 14.67 23.24 26.64
N LEU A 171 14.24 23.04 27.88
CA LEU A 171 14.76 23.80 29.03
C LEU A 171 16.15 23.28 29.45
N HIS A 172 16.22 21.99 29.76
CA HIS A 172 17.44 21.28 30.15
C HIS A 172 17.19 19.76 30.23
N THR A 173 18.18 19.01 30.69
CA THR A 173 18.18 17.55 30.77
C THR A 173 18.62 17.08 32.16
N VAL A 174 17.85 16.18 32.78
CA VAL A 174 18.12 15.60 34.11
C VAL A 174 18.74 14.21 33.94
N GLN A 175 19.93 13.97 34.49
CA GLN A 175 20.65 12.70 34.36
C GLN A 175 20.24 11.68 35.44
N MET A 176 20.22 10.39 35.08
CA MET A 176 19.97 9.24 35.96
C MET A 176 21.26 8.46 36.25
N PRO A 177 21.41 7.86 37.45
CA PRO A 177 22.63 7.16 37.87
C PRO A 177 22.78 5.70 37.34
N MET A 178 22.52 5.45 36.04
CA MET A 178 22.59 4.13 35.34
C MET A 178 21.38 3.19 35.58
N THR A 179 21.04 2.20 34.74
CA THR A 179 21.27 1.97 33.28
C THR A 179 19.93 1.63 32.61
N TYR A 180 19.60 2.29 31.50
CA TYR A 180 18.43 2.10 30.62
C TYR A 180 17.04 2.04 31.29
N ALA A 181 16.12 2.84 30.78
CA ALA A 181 14.72 2.75 31.16
C ALA A 181 14.00 1.62 30.43
N VAL A 182 12.94 1.09 31.03
CA VAL A 182 12.09 0.03 30.45
C VAL A 182 10.84 0.56 29.75
N GLY A 183 10.77 1.87 29.51
CA GLY A 183 9.76 2.48 28.65
C GLY A 183 8.36 2.55 29.24
N GLN A 184 8.24 2.98 30.50
CA GLN A 184 6.98 3.40 31.13
C GLN A 184 7.20 4.67 31.97
N MET A 185 6.24 5.60 31.94
CA MET A 185 6.20 6.80 32.79
C MET A 185 4.76 7.10 33.23
N THR A 186 4.58 7.61 34.45
CA THR A 186 3.28 8.13 34.91
C THR A 186 3.45 9.40 35.77
N PHE A 187 2.41 10.23 35.85
CA PHE A 187 2.42 11.53 36.53
C PHE A 187 1.45 11.57 37.69
N ASN A 188 1.93 12.07 38.83
CA ASN A 188 1.16 12.29 40.03
C ASN A 188 0.78 13.76 40.13
N THR A 189 -0.45 14.07 39.73
CA THR A 189 -1.03 15.42 39.73
C THR A 189 -1.27 16.00 41.12
N VAL A 190 -1.26 15.17 42.18
CA VAL A 190 -1.46 15.62 43.57
C VAL A 190 -0.15 16.10 44.21
N SER A 191 1.00 15.54 43.83
CA SER A 191 2.32 15.90 44.39
C SER A 191 3.29 16.53 43.37
N SER A 192 2.86 16.73 42.11
CA SER A 192 3.69 17.18 40.98
C SER A 192 5.01 16.40 40.88
N LYS A 193 4.88 15.07 40.91
CA LYS A 193 5.96 14.09 40.76
C LYS A 193 5.72 13.24 39.52
N PHE A 194 6.79 12.72 38.93
CA PHE A 194 6.68 11.68 37.91
C PHE A 194 7.53 10.46 38.26
N TYR A 195 7.05 9.32 37.80
CA TYR A 195 7.56 7.99 38.14
C TYR A 195 7.97 7.30 36.84
N VAL A 196 9.15 6.71 36.82
CA VAL A 196 9.76 6.11 35.63
C VAL A 196 10.19 4.68 35.92
N GLY A 197 9.72 3.72 35.12
CA GLY A 197 10.22 2.35 35.19
C GLY A 197 11.64 2.27 34.62
N VAL A 198 12.59 1.77 35.42
CA VAL A 198 13.98 1.59 35.00
C VAL A 198 14.45 0.14 35.15
N GLY A 199 15.57 -0.20 34.51
CA GLY A 199 16.14 -1.54 34.55
C GLY A 199 16.43 -2.04 35.97
N ASN A 200 16.64 -3.36 36.10
CA ASN A 200 16.82 -4.05 37.39
C ASN A 200 15.60 -3.96 38.34
N ASN A 201 14.38 -3.93 37.80
CA ASN A 201 13.12 -3.95 38.55
C ASN A 201 12.96 -2.76 39.51
N GLN A 202 13.33 -1.56 39.05
CA GLN A 202 13.33 -0.34 39.87
C GLN A 202 12.38 0.73 39.34
N LEU A 203 11.95 1.61 40.25
CA LEU A 203 11.13 2.79 39.98
C LEU A 203 11.92 4.05 40.36
N ALA A 204 12.26 4.88 39.38
CA ALA A 204 12.89 6.18 39.60
C ALA A 204 11.82 7.27 39.78
N ILE A 205 12.01 8.15 40.77
CA ILE A 205 11.00 9.09 41.24
C ILE A 205 11.55 10.52 41.12
N PHE A 206 10.79 11.42 40.51
CA PHE A 206 11.22 12.79 40.21
C PHE A 206 10.22 13.82 40.70
N HIS A 207 10.71 15.03 41.01
CA HIS A 207 9.86 16.20 41.24
C HIS A 207 9.86 17.10 40.00
N ALA A 208 8.66 17.38 39.47
CA ALA A 208 8.48 18.14 38.24
C ALA A 208 8.61 19.67 38.41
N GLY A 209 8.58 20.21 39.63
CA GLY A 209 8.79 21.64 39.87
C GLY A 209 10.27 22.07 39.74
N PRO A 210 11.18 21.45 40.52
CA PRO A 210 12.61 21.76 40.49
C PRO A 210 13.42 20.89 39.51
N ASP A 211 12.77 19.97 38.78
CA ASP A 211 13.40 19.05 37.81
C ASP A 211 14.49 18.13 38.43
N THR A 212 14.21 17.56 39.61
CA THR A 212 15.19 16.76 40.36
C THR A 212 14.75 15.31 40.51
N LEU A 213 15.70 14.37 40.36
CA LEU A 213 15.57 13.01 40.88
C LEU A 213 15.46 13.05 42.41
N ILE A 214 14.45 12.38 42.96
CA ILE A 214 14.21 12.23 44.40
C ILE A 214 14.91 10.95 44.89
N ASP A 215 14.54 9.80 44.32
CA ASP A 215 15.02 8.48 44.74
C ASP A 215 14.86 7.44 43.62
N VAL A 216 15.46 6.26 43.79
CA VAL A 216 15.30 5.07 42.93
C VAL A 216 15.01 3.85 43.80
N VAL A 217 13.73 3.48 43.90
CA VAL A 217 13.24 2.42 44.79
C VAL A 217 13.10 1.09 44.07
N GLN A 218 13.09 -0.02 44.82
CA GLN A 218 12.84 -1.35 44.28
C GLN A 218 11.34 -1.61 44.07
N ALA A 219 11.01 -2.29 42.97
CA ALA A 219 9.70 -2.80 42.60
C ALA A 219 9.77 -4.33 42.40
N GLY A 220 8.74 -4.95 41.83
CA GLY A 220 8.71 -6.39 41.55
C GLY A 220 9.21 -6.76 40.14
N ASP A 221 9.24 -8.07 39.87
CA ASP A 221 9.95 -8.60 38.70
C ASP A 221 9.23 -8.37 37.36
N GLY A 222 9.90 -7.65 36.44
CA GLY A 222 9.54 -7.54 35.03
C GLY A 222 8.45 -6.51 34.74
N ALA A 223 8.81 -5.23 34.74
CA ALA A 223 7.92 -4.10 34.49
C ALA A 223 7.13 -4.20 33.18
N SER A 224 5.81 -4.03 33.22
CA SER A 224 4.92 -4.01 32.05
C SER A 224 4.04 -2.77 31.89
N ASP A 225 3.61 -2.13 32.99
CA ASP A 225 2.81 -0.89 32.96
C ASP A 225 2.90 -0.09 34.27
N LEU A 226 2.69 1.22 34.19
CA LEU A 226 2.62 2.16 35.31
C LEU A 226 1.29 2.93 35.32
N GLY A 227 0.42 2.64 36.30
CA GLY A 227 -0.82 3.38 36.52
C GLY A 227 -0.76 4.29 37.75
N TYR A 228 -1.41 5.45 37.69
CA TYR A 228 -1.60 6.36 38.83
C TYR A 228 -3.09 6.50 39.13
N LEU A 229 -3.48 6.33 40.39
CA LEU A 229 -4.86 6.50 40.88
C LEU A 229 -4.91 7.74 41.77
N ALA A 230 -5.38 8.86 41.21
CA ALA A 230 -5.41 10.18 41.83
C ALA A 230 -6.28 10.21 43.11
N ARG A 231 -7.46 9.57 43.08
CA ARG A 231 -8.39 9.49 44.23
C ARG A 231 -7.73 9.00 45.52
N HIS A 232 -6.75 8.11 45.42
CA HIS A 232 -6.04 7.54 46.56
C HIS A 232 -4.57 7.95 46.62
N ASN A 233 -4.11 8.78 45.68
CA ASN A 233 -2.72 9.21 45.51
C ASN A 233 -1.73 8.03 45.56
N LYS A 234 -1.96 7.02 44.71
CA LYS A 234 -1.17 5.79 44.65
C LYS A 234 -0.66 5.51 43.24
N VAL A 235 0.58 5.02 43.15
CA VAL A 235 1.21 4.55 41.91
C VAL A 235 1.25 3.03 41.94
N TYR A 236 0.91 2.40 40.83
CA TYR A 236 0.82 0.95 40.69
C TYR A 236 1.76 0.51 39.56
N PHE A 237 2.68 -0.40 39.89
CA PHE A 237 3.72 -0.90 39.00
C PHE A 237 3.43 -2.37 38.70
N SER A 238 3.20 -2.69 37.43
CA SER A 238 2.82 -4.06 37.00
C SER A 238 4.06 -4.92 36.79
N ASN A 239 4.14 -6.05 37.50
CA ASN A 239 5.26 -7.00 37.48
C ASN A 239 4.86 -8.24 36.66
N TYR A 240 5.03 -8.18 35.34
CA TYR A 240 4.61 -9.24 34.41
C TYR A 240 5.23 -10.61 34.74
N THR A 241 6.53 -10.67 35.02
CA THR A 241 7.18 -11.95 35.35
C THR A 241 6.93 -12.38 36.79
N GLY A 242 6.79 -11.43 37.73
CA GLY A 242 6.41 -11.70 39.12
C GLY A 242 4.95 -12.14 39.30
N SER A 243 4.08 -11.89 38.31
CA SER A 243 2.62 -12.05 38.44
C SER A 243 2.05 -11.30 39.65
N SER A 244 2.43 -10.02 39.78
CA SER A 244 2.07 -9.16 40.90
C SER A 244 2.01 -7.68 40.51
N VAL A 245 1.49 -6.83 41.39
CA VAL A 245 1.54 -5.36 41.26
C VAL A 245 2.12 -4.75 42.52
N SER A 246 3.20 -3.98 42.39
CA SER A 246 3.79 -3.20 43.48
C SER A 246 3.07 -1.86 43.61
N ILE A 247 2.55 -1.55 44.79
CA ILE A 247 1.71 -0.36 45.06
C ILE A 247 2.52 0.62 45.91
N PHE A 248 2.71 1.84 45.44
CA PHE A 248 3.50 2.90 46.09
C PHE A 248 2.62 4.06 46.56
N CYS A 249 2.98 4.66 47.70
CA CYS A 249 2.34 5.85 48.24
C CYS A 249 2.83 7.10 47.49
N GLY A 250 1.96 7.79 46.74
CA GLY A 250 2.34 8.97 45.96
C GLY A 250 2.68 10.23 46.79
N ALA A 251 2.38 10.22 48.09
CA ALA A 251 2.79 11.27 49.01
C ALA A 251 4.20 11.04 49.58
N GLY A 252 4.45 9.84 50.12
CA GLY A 252 5.68 9.47 50.83
C GLY A 252 6.68 8.63 50.02
N ASP A 253 6.37 8.34 48.76
CA ASP A 253 7.20 7.61 47.78
C ASP A 253 7.62 6.18 48.15
N SER A 254 7.07 5.64 49.24
CA SER A 254 7.36 4.30 49.76
C SER A 254 6.45 3.22 49.16
N LEU A 255 7.00 2.01 48.98
CA LEU A 255 6.21 0.80 48.72
C LEU A 255 5.24 0.54 49.88
N ILE A 256 3.95 0.38 49.57
CA ILE A 256 2.88 0.00 50.51
C ILE A 256 2.79 -1.52 50.61
N THR A 257 2.68 -2.20 49.47
CA THR A 257 2.55 -3.65 49.38
C THR A 257 2.85 -4.13 47.96
N GLU A 258 3.07 -5.43 47.81
CA GLU A 258 3.06 -6.12 46.53
C GLU A 258 1.87 -7.10 46.51
N LEU A 259 0.98 -6.94 45.52
CA LEU A 259 -0.29 -7.64 45.43
C LEU A 259 -0.23 -8.73 44.35
N PRO A 260 -0.36 -10.03 44.69
CA PRO A 260 -0.36 -11.11 43.69
C PRO A 260 -1.55 -11.05 42.73
N THR A 261 -1.33 -11.42 41.47
CA THR A 261 -2.35 -11.43 40.40
C THR A 261 -2.48 -12.80 39.74
N PRO A 262 -3.65 -13.14 39.14
CA PRO A 262 -3.88 -14.43 38.49
C PRO A 262 -3.22 -14.49 37.09
N GLY A 263 -1.89 -14.49 37.07
CA GLY A 263 -1.06 -14.43 35.87
C GLY A 263 -0.41 -13.05 35.65
N GLY A 264 0.45 -12.99 34.64
CA GLY A 264 1.29 -11.82 34.34
C GLY A 264 0.46 -10.59 33.98
N PRO A 265 0.49 -9.51 34.79
CA PRO A 265 -0.25 -8.29 34.52
C PRO A 265 0.38 -7.48 33.38
N MET A 266 -0.47 -6.84 32.58
CA MET A 266 -0.05 -6.23 31.31
C MET A 266 -0.34 -4.75 31.16
N THR A 267 -1.55 -4.33 31.53
CA THR A 267 -2.07 -2.99 31.30
C THR A 267 -3.09 -2.66 32.37
N MET A 268 -3.21 -1.39 32.75
CA MET A 268 -4.09 -0.99 33.84
C MET A 268 -4.89 0.26 33.50
N VAL A 269 -6.19 0.18 33.74
CA VAL A 269 -7.14 1.27 33.50
C VAL A 269 -7.71 1.73 34.83
N MET A 270 -7.61 3.02 35.14
CA MET A 270 -8.10 3.57 36.39
C MET A 270 -9.51 4.15 36.24
N ASN A 271 -10.40 3.78 37.14
CA ASN A 271 -11.68 4.45 37.36
C ASN A 271 -11.53 5.36 38.58
N GLU A 272 -11.31 6.65 38.33
CA GLU A 272 -11.12 7.68 39.37
C GLU A 272 -12.41 8.03 40.13
N LEU A 273 -13.59 7.71 39.56
CA LEU A 273 -14.87 7.96 40.22
C LEU A 273 -15.17 6.90 41.29
N GLU A 274 -14.76 5.66 41.08
CA GLU A 274 -14.96 4.56 42.03
C GLU A 274 -13.70 4.22 42.86
N GLY A 275 -12.51 4.68 42.44
CA GLY A 275 -11.25 4.37 43.11
C GLY A 275 -10.77 2.94 42.85
N LYS A 276 -11.00 2.44 41.62
CA LYS A 276 -10.67 1.07 41.20
C LYS A 276 -9.66 1.07 40.06
N GLY A 277 -8.78 0.07 40.03
CA GLY A 277 -7.96 -0.27 38.86
C GLY A 277 -8.46 -1.55 38.20
N TYR A 278 -8.56 -1.57 36.87
CA TYR A 278 -8.88 -2.76 36.08
C TYR A 278 -7.61 -3.20 35.35
N LEU A 279 -7.06 -4.33 35.78
CA LEU A 279 -5.74 -4.81 35.37
C LEU A 279 -5.89 -5.98 34.40
N GLY A 280 -5.44 -5.81 33.17
CA GLY A 280 -5.38 -6.87 32.16
C GLY A 280 -4.41 -7.97 32.59
N VAL A 281 -4.90 -9.20 32.65
CA VAL A 281 -4.17 -10.41 33.07
C VAL A 281 -4.39 -11.55 32.07
N SER A 282 -3.63 -12.63 32.21
CA SER A 282 -3.67 -13.79 31.31
C SER A 282 -5.02 -14.51 31.22
N THR A 283 -5.93 -14.26 32.16
CA THR A 283 -7.26 -14.89 32.31
C THR A 283 -8.44 -13.90 32.27
N GLY A 284 -8.21 -12.64 31.87
CA GLY A 284 -9.24 -11.61 31.78
C GLY A 284 -8.78 -10.29 32.41
N TYR A 285 -9.56 -9.74 33.34
CA TYR A 285 -9.22 -8.51 34.07
C TYR A 285 -9.39 -8.68 35.59
N ALA A 286 -8.36 -8.35 36.36
CA ALA A 286 -8.46 -8.26 37.82
C ALA A 286 -8.91 -6.85 38.24
N VAL A 287 -9.94 -6.76 39.08
CA VAL A 287 -10.42 -5.47 39.64
C VAL A 287 -9.75 -5.25 40.99
N ILE A 288 -8.98 -4.17 41.13
CA ILE A 288 -8.24 -3.80 42.34
C ILE A 288 -8.92 -2.61 43.02
N CYS A 289 -9.20 -2.72 44.31
CA CYS A 289 -9.71 -1.62 45.13
C CYS A 289 -8.55 -0.74 45.63
N GLY A 290 -8.48 0.52 45.20
CA GLY A 290 -7.41 1.42 45.61
C GLY A 290 -7.50 1.91 47.06
N LYS A 291 -8.65 1.72 47.72
CA LYS A 291 -8.81 2.01 49.16
C LYS A 291 -8.21 0.92 50.06
N THR A 292 -8.32 -0.35 49.66
CA THR A 292 -7.93 -1.52 50.48
C THR A 292 -6.74 -2.30 49.94
N ASP A 293 -6.19 -1.90 48.79
CA ASP A 293 -5.03 -2.51 48.13
C ASP A 293 -5.20 -4.02 47.90
N SER A 294 -6.40 -4.40 47.46
CA SER A 294 -6.84 -5.80 47.34
C SER A 294 -7.58 -6.06 46.03
N VAL A 295 -7.39 -7.25 45.46
CA VAL A 295 -8.22 -7.75 44.34
C VAL A 295 -9.64 -8.02 44.86
N LEU A 296 -10.64 -7.40 44.23
CA LEU A 296 -12.07 -7.58 44.52
C LEU A 296 -12.63 -8.81 43.82
N LYS A 297 -12.34 -8.95 42.52
CA LYS A 297 -12.72 -10.10 41.68
C LYS A 297 -11.89 -10.13 40.39
N VAL A 298 -11.97 -11.24 39.68
CA VAL A 298 -11.49 -11.40 38.31
C VAL A 298 -12.71 -11.44 37.39
N LEU A 299 -12.70 -10.64 36.33
CA LEU A 299 -13.71 -10.62 35.29
C LEU A 299 -13.29 -11.63 34.21
N ASP A 300 -14.05 -12.73 34.12
CA ASP A 300 -13.98 -13.68 33.01
C ASP A 300 -14.72 -13.07 31.82
N LEU A 301 -13.96 -12.60 30.82
CA LEU A 301 -14.47 -11.87 29.66
C LEU A 301 -14.10 -12.63 28.37
N PRO A 302 -14.95 -12.57 27.31
CA PRO A 302 -14.67 -13.20 26.02
C PRO A 302 -13.27 -12.87 25.48
N GLY A 303 -12.61 -13.81 24.80
CA GLY A 303 -11.23 -13.67 24.35
C GLY A 303 -10.16 -13.97 25.42
N GLY A 304 -10.54 -14.11 26.69
CA GLY A 304 -9.75 -14.76 27.76
C GLY A 304 -8.49 -14.05 28.26
N ARG A 305 -7.90 -13.09 27.53
CA ARG A 305 -6.72 -12.31 27.95
C ARG A 305 -7.00 -10.83 27.82
N GLY A 306 -6.78 -10.06 28.89
CA GLY A 306 -6.86 -8.61 28.83
C GLY A 306 -5.70 -8.02 28.02
N CYS A 307 -6.00 -7.06 27.13
CA CYS A 307 -5.02 -6.46 26.22
C CYS A 307 -4.84 -4.94 26.41
N ALA A 308 -5.94 -4.18 26.46
CA ALA A 308 -5.97 -2.73 26.68
C ALA A 308 -7.39 -2.32 27.13
N GLY A 309 -7.57 -1.14 27.69
CA GLY A 309 -8.91 -0.66 27.99
C GLY A 309 -8.98 0.81 28.33
N ILE A 310 -10.21 1.30 28.45
CA ILE A 310 -10.52 2.71 28.70
C ILE A 310 -11.65 2.84 29.71
N TRP A 311 -11.54 3.88 30.56
CA TRP A 311 -12.65 4.35 31.38
C TRP A 311 -13.29 5.55 30.69
N HIS A 312 -14.58 5.44 30.38
CA HIS A 312 -15.40 6.52 29.87
C HIS A 312 -16.05 7.28 31.04
N ALA A 313 -15.39 8.34 31.49
CA ALA A 313 -15.82 9.10 32.66
C ALA A 313 -17.27 9.65 32.61
N PRO A 314 -17.80 10.17 31.47
CA PRO A 314 -19.16 10.71 31.42
C PRO A 314 -20.28 9.71 31.75
N THR A 315 -20.09 8.42 31.40
CA THR A 315 -21.06 7.35 31.67
C THR A 315 -20.62 6.41 32.79
N ASN A 316 -19.43 6.62 33.37
CA ASN A 316 -18.76 5.73 34.31
C ASN A 316 -18.67 4.27 33.80
N THR A 317 -18.34 4.10 32.51
CA THR A 317 -18.32 2.77 31.85
C THR A 317 -16.89 2.39 31.48
N MET A 318 -16.52 1.13 31.71
CA MET A 318 -15.24 0.57 31.31
C MET A 318 -15.38 -0.15 29.96
N TYR A 319 -14.52 0.14 29.01
CA TYR A 319 -14.41 -0.59 27.74
C TYR A 319 -13.10 -1.37 27.77
N LEU A 320 -13.19 -2.68 27.99
CA LEU A 320 -12.07 -3.57 28.25
C LEU A 320 -11.88 -4.52 27.05
N SER A 321 -10.74 -4.45 26.39
CA SER A 321 -10.49 -5.21 25.16
C SER A 321 -9.71 -6.50 25.40
N SER A 322 -9.94 -7.45 24.51
CA SER A 322 -9.37 -8.79 24.48
C SER A 322 -9.31 -9.26 23.02
N PRO A 323 -8.57 -10.33 22.67
CA PRO A 323 -8.50 -10.80 21.30
C PRO A 323 -9.90 -11.15 20.76
N GLY A 324 -10.32 -10.47 19.68
CA GLY A 324 -11.63 -10.66 19.04
C GLY A 324 -12.81 -9.90 19.66
N HIS A 325 -12.63 -9.15 20.76
CA HIS A 325 -13.74 -8.54 21.51
C HIS A 325 -13.41 -7.20 22.19
N VAL A 326 -14.42 -6.36 22.38
CA VAL A 326 -14.44 -5.27 23.38
C VAL A 326 -15.63 -5.48 24.30
N SER A 327 -15.36 -5.67 25.59
CA SER A 327 -16.36 -5.86 26.64
C SER A 327 -16.68 -4.54 27.33
N VAL A 328 -17.96 -4.25 27.48
CA VAL A 328 -18.48 -3.02 28.09
C VAL A 328 -18.95 -3.35 29.50
N VAL A 329 -18.35 -2.73 30.51
CA VAL A 329 -18.52 -3.09 31.92
C VAL A 329 -18.93 -1.86 32.73
N ASP A 330 -19.95 -2.01 33.58
CA ASP A 330 -20.41 -0.94 34.48
C ASP A 330 -19.35 -0.63 35.54
N GLY A 331 -18.93 0.63 35.67
CA GLY A 331 -17.87 1.02 36.60
C GLY A 331 -18.23 0.86 38.09
N VAL A 332 -19.51 1.01 38.44
CA VAL A 332 -19.98 0.95 39.83
C VAL A 332 -20.03 -0.48 40.34
N THR A 333 -20.68 -1.38 39.59
CA THR A 333 -20.98 -2.77 39.95
C THR A 333 -19.98 -3.79 39.39
N ASP A 334 -19.12 -3.35 38.45
CA ASP A 334 -18.18 -4.20 37.72
C ASP A 334 -18.90 -5.37 37.00
N SER A 335 -20.10 -5.11 36.48
CA SER A 335 -20.92 -6.09 35.76
C SER A 335 -20.78 -5.91 34.23
N LEU A 336 -20.76 -7.02 33.49
CA LEU A 336 -20.74 -6.98 32.03
C LEU A 336 -22.10 -6.49 31.52
N LEU A 337 -22.08 -5.40 30.74
CA LEU A 337 -23.24 -4.79 30.10
C LEU A 337 -23.42 -5.30 28.67
N ASN A 338 -22.33 -5.33 27.89
CA ASN A 338 -22.36 -5.68 26.46
C ASN A 338 -21.00 -6.21 25.97
N VAL A 339 -20.98 -6.86 24.81
CA VAL A 339 -19.77 -7.35 24.13
C VAL A 339 -19.86 -7.02 22.64
N HIS A 340 -18.93 -6.20 22.15
CA HIS A 340 -18.75 -5.97 20.72
C HIS A 340 -17.86 -7.07 20.13
N HIS A 341 -18.40 -7.86 19.20
CA HIS A 341 -17.73 -8.99 18.54
C HIS A 341 -17.03 -8.56 17.24
N GLU A 342 -15.88 -9.20 16.92
CA GLU A 342 -15.03 -8.93 15.72
C GLU A 342 -14.40 -7.51 15.59
N PRO A 343 -14.10 -6.70 16.64
CA PRO A 343 -13.48 -5.39 16.44
C PRO A 343 -11.97 -5.42 16.19
N LEU A 344 -11.19 -6.37 16.74
CA LEU A 344 -9.72 -6.40 16.64
C LEU A 344 -9.14 -7.81 16.86
N LEU A 345 -8.09 -8.20 16.14
CA LEU A 345 -7.32 -9.44 16.39
C LEU A 345 -6.45 -9.39 17.67
N GLY A 346 -6.35 -8.21 18.26
CA GLY A 346 -5.62 -7.88 19.48
C GLY A 346 -5.43 -6.38 19.53
N THR A 347 -5.50 -5.77 20.72
CA THR A 347 -5.40 -4.31 20.88
C THR A 347 -3.99 -3.92 21.28
N GLU A 348 -3.43 -2.92 20.59
CA GLU A 348 -2.17 -2.28 20.96
C GLU A 348 -2.42 -1.01 21.77
N GLU A 349 -3.44 -0.22 21.40
CA GLU A 349 -3.80 1.04 22.08
C GLU A 349 -5.31 1.36 22.03
N SER A 350 -5.72 2.36 22.80
CA SER A 350 -7.08 2.92 22.80
C SER A 350 -7.08 4.40 23.19
N ALA A 351 -8.03 5.17 22.65
CA ALA A 351 -8.26 6.59 22.94
C ALA A 351 -9.77 6.89 23.15
N SER A 352 -10.11 7.91 23.93
CA SER A 352 -11.52 8.26 24.22
C SER A 352 -11.83 9.75 24.04
N HIS A 353 -13.09 9.99 23.69
CA HIS A 353 -13.78 11.27 23.55
C HIS A 353 -15.19 11.08 24.15
N PRO A 354 -15.84 12.12 24.72
CA PRO A 354 -17.20 12.00 25.26
C PRO A 354 -18.25 11.39 24.31
N ASP A 355 -18.07 11.55 22.99
CA ASP A 355 -18.97 11.00 21.96
C ASP A 355 -18.36 9.82 21.16
N ALA A 356 -17.13 9.37 21.46
CA ALA A 356 -16.47 8.30 20.70
C ALA A 356 -15.35 7.58 21.46
N ILE A 357 -15.28 6.26 21.34
CA ILE A 357 -14.17 5.44 21.88
C ILE A 357 -13.47 4.70 20.75
N TYR A 358 -12.16 4.87 20.67
CA TYR A 358 -11.31 4.31 19.63
C TYR A 358 -10.45 3.17 20.21
N PHE A 359 -10.44 2.04 19.52
CA PHE A 359 -9.53 0.93 19.78
C PHE A 359 -8.67 0.68 18.55
N TYR A 360 -7.35 0.65 18.73
CA TYR A 360 -6.36 0.37 17.70
C TYR A 360 -5.69 -0.98 17.95
N GLY A 361 -5.55 -1.79 16.91
CA GLY A 361 -5.04 -3.15 17.04
C GLY A 361 -4.16 -3.65 15.91
N ILE A 362 -3.68 -4.87 16.15
CA ILE A 362 -2.65 -5.54 15.35
C ILE A 362 -3.10 -5.63 13.88
N TYR A 363 -2.12 -5.58 12.96
CA TYR A 363 -2.33 -5.51 11.50
C TYR A 363 -3.00 -4.22 10.99
N ASN A 364 -2.91 -3.16 11.80
CA ASN A 364 -3.49 -1.84 11.59
C ASN A 364 -5.03 -1.93 11.46
N GLN A 365 -5.69 -2.49 12.46
CA GLN A 365 -7.16 -2.43 12.57
C GLN A 365 -7.56 -1.29 13.51
N MET A 366 -8.68 -0.61 13.23
CA MET A 366 -9.23 0.39 14.13
C MET A 366 -10.75 0.31 14.19
N THR A 367 -11.26 0.47 15.41
CA THR A 367 -12.68 0.41 15.74
C THR A 367 -13.07 1.70 16.46
N CYS A 368 -14.21 2.27 16.09
CA CYS A 368 -14.84 3.41 16.74
C CYS A 368 -16.20 2.98 17.29
N LEU A 369 -16.42 3.16 18.59
CA LEU A 369 -17.69 2.93 19.29
C LEU A 369 -18.30 4.27 19.71
N ASP A 370 -19.63 4.36 19.68
CA ASP A 370 -20.39 5.45 20.31
C ASP A 370 -20.67 5.02 21.77
N PRO A 371 -20.14 5.72 22.78
CA PRO A 371 -20.33 5.37 24.18
C PRO A 371 -21.72 5.74 24.73
N THR A 372 -22.47 6.59 24.02
CA THR A 372 -23.83 7.01 24.42
C THR A 372 -24.90 6.05 23.90
N ALA A 373 -24.71 5.52 22.69
CA ALA A 373 -25.56 4.50 22.08
C ALA A 373 -25.09 3.06 22.34
N ASP A 374 -23.90 2.89 22.92
CA ASP A 374 -23.16 1.62 23.03
C ASP A 374 -23.18 0.79 21.73
N SER A 375 -22.77 1.44 20.63
CA SER A 375 -22.88 0.87 19.29
C SER A 375 -21.60 1.05 18.47
N LEU A 376 -21.34 0.12 17.57
CA LEU A 376 -20.26 0.21 16.60
C LEU A 376 -20.56 1.33 15.59
N VAL A 377 -19.84 2.44 15.67
CA VAL A 377 -19.92 3.54 14.69
C VAL A 377 -19.28 3.10 13.37
N TRP A 378 -18.09 2.51 13.46
CA TRP A 378 -17.30 2.10 12.31
C TRP A 378 -16.12 1.21 12.72
N HIS A 379 -15.75 0.29 11.84
CA HIS A 379 -14.54 -0.51 11.94
C HIS A 379 -13.87 -0.58 10.56
N ASP A 380 -12.55 -0.38 10.52
CA ASP A 380 -11.77 -0.50 9.27
C ASP A 380 -10.36 -1.00 9.53
N HIS A 381 -9.72 -1.41 8.44
CA HIS A 381 -8.34 -1.83 8.39
C HIS A 381 -7.56 -0.77 7.61
N TYR A 382 -6.48 -0.22 8.17
CA TYR A 382 -5.53 0.60 7.40
C TYR A 382 -4.80 -0.31 6.41
N THR A 383 -5.34 -0.36 5.19
CA THR A 383 -4.93 -1.33 4.18
C THR A 383 -3.88 -0.75 3.22
N GLY A 384 -2.62 -1.18 3.43
CA GLY A 384 -1.67 -1.33 2.33
C GLY A 384 -2.09 -2.58 1.55
N ILE A 385 -2.81 -2.38 0.44
CA ILE A 385 -3.38 -3.45 -0.38
C ILE A 385 -2.35 -3.86 -1.44
N THR A 386 -1.59 -4.93 -1.20
CA THR A 386 -0.80 -5.53 -2.28
C THR A 386 -1.72 -6.36 -3.17
N GLN A 387 -1.60 -6.18 -4.49
CA GLN A 387 -2.47 -6.82 -5.48
C GLN A 387 -1.70 -7.96 -6.16
N HIS A 388 -2.40 -9.06 -6.43
CA HIS A 388 -1.76 -10.29 -6.91
C HIS A 388 -2.30 -10.74 -8.26
N SER A 389 -3.59 -10.54 -8.52
CA SER A 389 -4.27 -10.90 -9.76
C SER A 389 -5.06 -9.73 -10.34
N VAL A 390 -5.20 -9.68 -11.66
CA VAL A 390 -5.98 -8.68 -12.40
C VAL A 390 -6.65 -9.37 -13.59
N ALA A 391 -7.95 -9.13 -13.78
CA ALA A 391 -8.73 -9.61 -14.92
C ALA A 391 -9.60 -8.46 -15.48
N TRP A 392 -9.84 -8.44 -16.78
CA TRP A 392 -10.78 -7.51 -17.41
C TRP A 392 -12.05 -8.26 -17.82
N SER A 393 -13.19 -7.58 -17.72
CA SER A 393 -14.44 -8.03 -18.32
C SER A 393 -14.89 -7.04 -19.40
N SER A 394 -14.94 -7.50 -20.64
CA SER A 394 -15.51 -6.74 -21.77
C SER A 394 -17.03 -6.57 -21.63
N PHE A 395 -17.74 -7.59 -21.14
CA PHE A 395 -19.18 -7.58 -20.93
C PHE A 395 -19.61 -6.45 -19.98
N HIS A 396 -19.01 -6.41 -18.77
CA HIS A 396 -19.34 -5.38 -17.77
C HIS A 396 -18.58 -4.08 -17.95
N ARG A 397 -17.50 -4.11 -18.75
CA ARG A 397 -16.58 -2.98 -18.97
C ARG A 397 -15.90 -2.58 -17.65
N ARG A 398 -15.37 -3.58 -16.94
CA ARG A 398 -14.82 -3.48 -15.58
C ARG A 398 -13.54 -4.29 -15.45
N LEU A 399 -12.57 -3.73 -14.72
CA LEU A 399 -11.37 -4.44 -14.27
C LEU A 399 -11.65 -5.02 -12.89
N PHE A 400 -11.39 -6.31 -12.68
CA PHE A 400 -11.38 -6.99 -11.39
C PHE A 400 -9.94 -7.18 -10.90
N VAL A 401 -9.70 -6.99 -9.60
CA VAL A 401 -8.36 -7.02 -8.97
C VAL A 401 -8.42 -7.80 -7.67
N GLY A 402 -7.69 -8.92 -7.59
CA GLY A 402 -7.57 -9.74 -6.37
C GLY A 402 -6.42 -9.25 -5.48
N SER A 403 -6.67 -9.19 -4.16
CA SER A 403 -5.81 -8.46 -3.23
C SER A 403 -5.53 -9.15 -1.91
N SER A 404 -4.38 -8.85 -1.30
CA SER A 404 -3.79 -9.58 -0.16
C SER A 404 -4.54 -9.51 1.17
N ARG A 405 -5.75 -8.95 1.16
CA ARG A 405 -6.67 -8.91 2.30
C ARG A 405 -8.02 -9.54 1.94
N GLU A 406 -8.00 -10.58 1.09
CA GLU A 406 -9.16 -11.43 0.80
C GLU A 406 -10.32 -10.68 0.11
N ARG A 407 -9.98 -9.56 -0.57
CA ARG A 407 -10.94 -8.70 -1.30
C ARG A 407 -10.71 -8.76 -2.79
N VAL A 408 -11.80 -8.73 -3.54
CA VAL A 408 -11.82 -8.47 -4.99
C VAL A 408 -12.38 -7.07 -5.22
N VAL A 409 -11.56 -6.18 -5.76
CA VAL A 409 -11.92 -4.79 -6.04
C VAL A 409 -12.18 -4.65 -7.53
N PHE A 410 -13.15 -3.83 -7.94
CA PHE A 410 -13.34 -3.56 -9.37
C PHE A 410 -13.62 -2.08 -9.69
N SER A 411 -13.15 -1.62 -10.86
CA SER A 411 -13.34 -0.26 -11.35
C SER A 411 -14.60 -0.14 -12.23
N GLN A 412 -15.45 0.85 -11.99
CA GLN A 412 -16.66 1.05 -12.81
C GLN A 412 -16.40 1.81 -14.12
N GLY A 413 -16.46 1.10 -15.25
CA GLY A 413 -16.80 1.68 -16.56
C GLY A 413 -15.73 2.51 -17.27
N PHE A 414 -16.01 2.84 -18.54
CA PHE A 414 -15.13 3.57 -19.46
C PHE A 414 -14.92 5.07 -19.17
N HIS A 415 -15.33 5.55 -18.00
CA HIS A 415 -15.18 6.95 -17.60
C HIS A 415 -14.38 6.99 -16.29
N PRO A 416 -13.28 7.75 -16.22
CA PRO A 416 -12.47 7.76 -15.02
C PRO A 416 -13.27 8.39 -13.85
N LEU A 417 -13.01 7.88 -12.65
CA LEU A 417 -13.38 8.47 -11.36
C LEU A 417 -14.87 8.36 -10.92
N THR A 418 -15.39 7.13 -10.82
CA THR A 418 -16.36 6.81 -9.74
C THR A 418 -15.79 5.69 -8.87
N SER A 419 -16.10 5.70 -7.57
CA SER A 419 -15.47 4.82 -6.57
C SER A 419 -15.49 3.36 -7.03
N PRO A 420 -14.37 2.62 -6.92
CA PRO A 420 -14.44 1.19 -7.07
C PRO A 420 -15.40 0.64 -6.02
N ALA A 421 -16.25 -0.31 -6.43
CA ALA A 421 -16.98 -1.10 -5.46
C ALA A 421 -16.12 -2.33 -5.11
N VAL A 422 -16.25 -2.76 -3.86
CA VAL A 422 -15.34 -3.71 -3.23
C VAL A 422 -16.14 -4.92 -2.79
N ALA A 423 -15.84 -6.07 -3.39
CA ALA A 423 -16.28 -7.36 -2.90
C ALA A 423 -15.36 -7.78 -1.75
N VAL A 424 -15.93 -8.03 -0.59
CA VAL A 424 -15.26 -8.77 0.48
C VAL A 424 -15.67 -10.23 0.32
N LEU A 425 -14.71 -11.10 -0.01
CA LEU A 425 -14.99 -12.53 -0.05
C LEU A 425 -15.06 -13.08 1.40
N PRO A 426 -15.81 -14.16 1.64
CA PRO A 426 -15.65 -14.96 2.85
C PRO A 426 -14.18 -15.37 3.02
N ARG A 427 -13.63 -15.29 4.25
CA ARG A 427 -12.17 -15.33 4.52
C ARG A 427 -11.44 -16.36 3.67
N THR A 428 -10.69 -15.91 2.66
CA THR A 428 -10.11 -16.80 1.63
C THR A 428 -8.83 -17.50 2.06
N GLY A 429 -8.33 -17.30 3.29
CA GLY A 429 -7.10 -17.91 3.83
C GLY A 429 -5.80 -17.40 3.19
N SER A 430 -5.91 -16.76 2.03
CA SER A 430 -4.83 -16.30 1.16
C SER A 430 -5.36 -15.30 0.13
N VAL A 431 -4.52 -14.89 -0.81
CA VAL A 431 -4.89 -13.92 -1.83
C VAL A 431 -5.76 -14.53 -2.93
N PRO A 432 -6.94 -13.97 -3.26
CA PRO A 432 -7.76 -14.46 -4.36
C PRO A 432 -7.11 -14.19 -5.73
N THR A 433 -7.16 -15.22 -6.56
CA THR A 433 -6.95 -15.16 -8.02
C THR A 433 -8.31 -15.08 -8.70
N VAL A 434 -8.42 -14.36 -9.82
CA VAL A 434 -9.72 -14.04 -10.46
C VAL A 434 -9.63 -14.25 -11.97
N VAL A 435 -10.66 -14.87 -12.54
CA VAL A 435 -10.92 -14.95 -13.98
C VAL A 435 -12.34 -14.46 -14.26
N THR A 436 -12.60 -13.89 -15.44
CA THR A 436 -13.95 -13.48 -15.86
C THR A 436 -14.36 -14.22 -17.11
N ASP A 437 -15.59 -14.72 -17.10
CA ASP A 437 -16.31 -15.21 -18.27
C ASP A 437 -17.00 -14.03 -18.96
N ASP A 438 -16.52 -13.66 -20.14
CA ASP A 438 -17.05 -12.53 -20.90
C ASP A 438 -18.31 -12.85 -21.72
N GLU A 439 -18.70 -14.12 -21.84
CA GLU A 439 -19.97 -14.50 -22.48
C GLU A 439 -21.13 -14.38 -21.48
N THR A 440 -20.92 -14.81 -20.23
CA THR A 440 -21.93 -14.72 -19.16
C THR A 440 -21.81 -13.45 -18.31
N GLY A 441 -20.65 -12.79 -18.34
CA GLY A 441 -20.28 -11.69 -17.45
C GLY A 441 -19.97 -12.14 -16.01
N LEU A 442 -19.88 -13.43 -15.70
CA LEU A 442 -19.65 -13.89 -14.34
C LEU A 442 -18.14 -14.01 -14.05
N SER A 443 -17.72 -13.49 -12.90
CA SER A 443 -16.33 -13.60 -12.46
C SER A 443 -16.19 -14.73 -11.43
N TYR A 444 -15.10 -15.49 -11.52
CA TYR A 444 -14.80 -16.61 -10.62
C TYR A 444 -13.50 -16.33 -9.89
N ALA A 445 -13.56 -16.35 -8.56
CA ALA A 445 -12.43 -16.05 -7.67
C ALA A 445 -12.07 -17.25 -6.79
N VAL A 446 -10.78 -17.46 -6.54
CA VAL A 446 -10.23 -18.65 -5.85
C VAL A 446 -9.08 -18.24 -4.93
N GLY A 447 -9.12 -18.62 -3.65
CA GLY A 447 -8.01 -18.46 -2.70
C GLY A 447 -7.05 -19.67 -2.74
N ILE A 448 -5.79 -19.46 -3.11
CA ILE A 448 -4.77 -20.53 -3.16
C ILE A 448 -4.38 -20.96 -1.74
N ASP A 449 -4.49 -22.24 -1.38
CA ASP A 449 -4.46 -22.76 0.01
C ASP A 449 -5.61 -22.22 0.90
N GLY A 450 -6.64 -21.64 0.30
CA GLY A 450 -7.83 -21.11 0.97
C GLY A 450 -8.92 -22.16 1.28
N PRO A 451 -10.08 -21.73 1.80
CA PRO A 451 -11.26 -22.58 1.90
C PRO A 451 -11.54 -23.30 0.58
N PRO A 452 -12.14 -24.51 0.61
CA PRO A 452 -12.33 -25.36 -0.55
C PRO A 452 -13.50 -24.88 -1.43
N TRP A 453 -13.48 -23.61 -1.86
CA TRP A 453 -14.56 -22.95 -2.58
C TRP A 453 -14.05 -22.16 -3.79
N VAL A 454 -14.84 -22.16 -4.87
CA VAL A 454 -14.77 -21.15 -5.93
C VAL A 454 -15.90 -20.16 -5.70
N TYR A 455 -15.57 -18.88 -5.58
CA TYR A 455 -16.53 -17.81 -5.36
C TYR A 455 -16.98 -17.24 -6.70
N GLN A 456 -18.28 -17.25 -6.99
CA GLN A 456 -18.83 -16.57 -8.16
C GLN A 456 -19.28 -15.16 -7.79
N LEU A 457 -18.93 -14.21 -8.65
CA LEU A 457 -19.19 -12.78 -8.48
C LEU A 457 -19.95 -12.23 -9.69
N ASP A 458 -20.95 -11.40 -9.43
CA ASP A 458 -21.67 -10.70 -10.50
C ASP A 458 -20.95 -9.43 -10.99
N SER A 459 -21.63 -8.69 -11.88
CA SER A 459 -21.22 -7.38 -12.38
C SER A 459 -20.80 -6.39 -11.30
N THR A 460 -21.42 -6.46 -10.12
CA THR A 460 -21.25 -5.59 -8.95
C THR A 460 -20.26 -6.17 -7.94
N GLY A 461 -19.58 -7.27 -8.28
CA GLY A 461 -18.72 -8.02 -7.38
C GLY A 461 -19.48 -8.64 -6.20
N ALA A 462 -20.82 -8.63 -6.20
CA ALA A 462 -21.57 -9.31 -5.16
C ALA A 462 -21.36 -10.81 -5.29
N LEU A 463 -21.12 -11.49 -4.18
CA LEU A 463 -21.06 -12.95 -4.12
C LEU A 463 -22.43 -13.51 -4.50
N THR A 464 -22.53 -14.14 -5.66
CA THR A 464 -23.76 -14.82 -6.12
C THR A 464 -23.81 -16.26 -5.65
N ASP A 465 -22.66 -16.93 -5.58
CA ASP A 465 -22.58 -18.34 -5.22
C ASP A 465 -21.18 -18.73 -4.72
N SER A 466 -21.09 -19.85 -4.01
CA SER A 466 -19.85 -20.46 -3.55
C SER A 466 -19.84 -21.96 -3.87
N ILE A 467 -19.06 -22.35 -4.88
CA ILE A 467 -19.03 -23.69 -5.43
C ILE A 467 -18.06 -24.56 -4.61
N PRO A 468 -18.51 -25.64 -3.97
CA PRO A 468 -17.62 -26.49 -3.17
C PRO A 468 -16.68 -27.35 -4.02
N LEU A 469 -15.43 -27.42 -3.54
CA LEU A 469 -14.36 -28.29 -3.98
C LEU A 469 -14.15 -29.41 -2.94
N SER A 470 -13.42 -30.45 -3.32
CA SER A 470 -12.98 -31.53 -2.42
C SER A 470 -11.94 -31.11 -1.38
N GLY A 471 -11.26 -29.97 -1.61
CA GLY A 471 -10.06 -29.58 -0.88
C GLY A 471 -9.56 -28.19 -1.25
N PHE A 472 -8.36 -27.86 -0.78
CA PHE A 472 -7.75 -26.54 -0.88
C PHE A 472 -7.35 -26.24 -2.34
N PRO A 473 -7.74 -25.09 -2.93
CA PRO A 473 -7.30 -24.72 -4.26
C PRO A 473 -5.78 -24.52 -4.31
N ARG A 474 -5.13 -24.86 -5.42
CA ARG A 474 -3.67 -24.76 -5.61
C ARG A 474 -3.27 -24.03 -6.90
N SER A 475 -4.23 -23.72 -7.77
CA SER A 475 -4.00 -23.05 -9.06
C SER A 475 -4.83 -21.79 -9.20
N GLU A 476 -4.47 -20.96 -10.18
CA GLU A 476 -5.40 -20.02 -10.78
C GLU A 476 -6.54 -20.79 -11.49
N PRO A 477 -7.78 -20.25 -11.50
CA PRO A 477 -8.91 -20.86 -12.20
C PRO A 477 -8.78 -20.65 -13.73
N LEU A 478 -8.96 -21.73 -14.50
CA LEU A 478 -8.98 -21.69 -15.96
C LEU A 478 -10.42 -21.80 -16.47
N LEU A 479 -10.88 -20.82 -17.26
CA LEU A 479 -12.13 -20.92 -18.01
C LEU A 479 -11.90 -21.63 -19.35
N ALA A 480 -12.83 -22.49 -19.75
CA ALA A 480 -12.82 -23.09 -21.08
C ALA A 480 -13.05 -22.04 -22.18
N PRO A 481 -12.48 -22.23 -23.38
CA PRO A 481 -12.80 -21.41 -24.54
C PRO A 481 -14.27 -21.62 -24.94
N GLY A 482 -15.03 -20.53 -25.10
CA GLY A 482 -16.49 -20.61 -25.29
C GLY A 482 -17.29 -20.82 -23.99
N GLY A 483 -16.69 -20.55 -22.82
CA GLY A 483 -17.35 -20.62 -21.52
C GLY A 483 -17.78 -22.04 -21.12
N GLY A 484 -18.84 -22.15 -20.31
CA GLY A 484 -19.50 -23.41 -19.96
C GLY A 484 -18.75 -24.35 -18.99
N ARG A 485 -17.42 -24.25 -18.88
CA ARG A 485 -16.59 -25.05 -17.95
C ARG A 485 -15.49 -24.22 -17.30
N LEU A 486 -15.26 -24.48 -16.02
CA LEU A 486 -14.18 -23.92 -15.21
C LEU A 486 -13.34 -25.08 -14.62
N TYR A 487 -12.01 -24.93 -14.65
CA TYR A 487 -11.05 -25.92 -14.15
C TYR A 487 -10.20 -25.32 -13.04
N VAL A 488 -10.08 -26.03 -11.92
CA VAL A 488 -9.31 -25.59 -10.74
C VAL A 488 -8.49 -26.77 -10.21
N GLY A 489 -7.18 -26.58 -10.04
CA GLY A 489 -6.30 -27.53 -9.38
C GLY A 489 -6.51 -27.50 -7.86
N VAL A 490 -6.63 -28.66 -7.24
CA VAL A 490 -7.01 -28.83 -5.83
C VAL A 490 -6.05 -29.81 -5.14
N ARG A 491 -5.78 -29.59 -3.84
CA ARG A 491 -5.15 -30.56 -2.93
C ARG A 491 -6.15 -30.95 -1.84
N PHE A 492 -6.57 -32.20 -1.83
CA PHE A 492 -7.59 -32.70 -0.89
C PHE A 492 -7.00 -33.49 0.28
N ALA A 493 -5.79 -34.04 0.14
CA ALA A 493 -4.99 -34.59 1.24
C ALA A 493 -3.50 -34.22 1.05
N PRO A 494 -2.62 -34.41 2.05
CA PRO A 494 -1.19 -34.18 1.90
C PRO A 494 -0.64 -34.98 0.72
N ASP A 495 -0.01 -34.28 -0.23
CA ASP A 495 0.52 -34.82 -1.50
C ASP A 495 -0.49 -35.52 -2.43
N GLU A 496 -1.80 -35.42 -2.16
CA GLU A 496 -2.86 -35.90 -3.06
C GLU A 496 -3.57 -34.71 -3.73
N TYR A 497 -3.52 -34.70 -5.07
CA TYR A 497 -3.96 -33.59 -5.91
C TYR A 497 -5.04 -34.05 -6.89
N GLU A 498 -5.88 -33.13 -7.35
CA GLU A 498 -6.85 -33.38 -8.42
C GLU A 498 -7.18 -32.11 -9.22
N LEU A 499 -7.79 -32.29 -10.38
CA LEU A 499 -8.39 -31.23 -11.19
C LEU A 499 -9.90 -31.27 -11.01
N ALA A 500 -10.46 -30.24 -10.39
CA ALA A 500 -11.91 -30.04 -10.29
C ALA A 500 -12.46 -29.46 -11.59
N ILE A 501 -13.49 -30.09 -12.15
CA ILE A 501 -14.23 -29.65 -13.33
C ILE A 501 -15.59 -29.13 -12.87
N ILE A 502 -15.85 -27.84 -13.09
CA ILE A 502 -17.07 -27.15 -12.70
C ILE A 502 -17.84 -26.73 -13.95
N ALA A 503 -19.15 -26.94 -13.97
CA ALA A 503 -20.03 -26.33 -14.95
C ALA A 503 -20.39 -24.93 -14.47
N THR A 504 -20.13 -23.92 -15.30
CA THR A 504 -20.56 -22.54 -15.03
C THR A 504 -22.08 -22.42 -15.12
N GLU A 505 -22.72 -23.20 -15.99
CA GLU A 505 -24.17 -23.41 -15.96
C GLU A 505 -24.57 -24.21 -14.70
N GLY A 506 -25.29 -23.55 -13.79
CA GLY A 506 -25.79 -24.16 -12.57
C GLY A 506 -24.72 -24.39 -11.48
N ASN A 507 -23.55 -23.75 -11.59
CA ASN A 507 -22.55 -23.62 -10.52
C ASN A 507 -22.18 -24.91 -9.79
N ARG A 508 -22.05 -26.02 -10.53
CA ARG A 508 -21.89 -27.35 -9.94
C ARG A 508 -20.55 -27.99 -10.30
N LEU A 509 -19.93 -28.61 -9.30
CA LEU A 509 -18.85 -29.57 -9.53
C LEU A 509 -19.41 -30.74 -10.36
N VAL A 510 -18.84 -30.95 -11.55
CA VAL A 510 -19.25 -32.00 -12.49
C VAL A 510 -18.52 -33.29 -12.19
N ARG A 511 -17.21 -33.19 -11.96
CA ARG A 511 -16.29 -34.31 -11.75
C ARG A 511 -14.96 -33.77 -11.21
N THR A 512 -14.19 -34.64 -10.56
CA THR A 512 -12.79 -34.40 -10.25
C THR A 512 -11.92 -35.48 -10.87
N ILE A 513 -10.66 -35.15 -11.17
CA ILE A 513 -9.71 -36.05 -11.84
C ILE A 513 -8.39 -36.07 -11.07
N PRO A 514 -7.96 -37.23 -10.53
CA PRO A 514 -6.71 -37.32 -9.79
C PRO A 514 -5.49 -36.85 -10.59
N LEU A 515 -4.64 -36.07 -9.93
CA LEU A 515 -3.36 -35.59 -10.42
C LEU A 515 -2.23 -36.22 -9.60
N ASP A 516 -1.16 -36.62 -10.28
CA ASP A 516 0.01 -37.26 -9.69
C ASP A 516 1.01 -36.23 -9.10
N GLY A 517 0.60 -34.96 -8.95
CA GLY A 517 1.39 -33.93 -8.27
C GLY A 517 0.87 -32.50 -8.45
N ASN A 518 1.56 -31.55 -7.83
CA ASN A 518 1.01 -30.23 -7.49
C ASN A 518 0.69 -29.32 -8.71
N PRO A 519 -0.58 -28.87 -8.88
CA PRO A 519 -1.04 -28.09 -10.03
C PRO A 519 -0.77 -26.58 -9.95
N ASP A 520 0.41 -26.15 -9.49
CA ASP A 520 0.75 -24.71 -9.32
C ASP A 520 0.81 -23.90 -10.62
N VAL A 521 0.81 -24.56 -11.79
CA VAL A 521 0.91 -23.92 -13.10
C VAL A 521 -0.47 -23.93 -13.74
N PRO A 522 -1.03 -22.77 -14.13
CA PRO A 522 -2.32 -22.73 -14.82
C PRO A 522 -2.25 -23.52 -16.13
N GLY A 523 -3.25 -24.37 -16.36
CA GLY A 523 -3.39 -25.05 -17.65
C GLY A 523 -3.82 -24.10 -18.77
N VAL A 524 -3.87 -24.65 -19.98
CA VAL A 524 -4.40 -23.99 -21.18
C VAL A 524 -5.44 -24.88 -21.86
N ALA A 525 -6.14 -24.38 -22.88
CA ALA A 525 -7.16 -25.15 -23.58
C ALA A 525 -7.14 -24.89 -25.09
N SER A 526 -7.45 -25.93 -25.86
CA SER A 526 -7.50 -25.96 -27.31
C SER A 526 -8.95 -25.90 -27.79
N LEU A 527 -9.27 -24.85 -28.55
CA LEU A 527 -10.56 -24.66 -29.23
C LEU A 527 -10.82 -25.79 -30.24
N ASP A 528 -9.90 -25.97 -31.19
CA ASP A 528 -10.09 -26.84 -32.37
C ASP A 528 -10.21 -28.32 -32.02
N ALA A 529 -9.47 -28.78 -31.00
CA ALA A 529 -9.51 -30.16 -30.52
C ALA A 529 -10.51 -30.38 -29.39
N GLY A 530 -11.09 -29.30 -28.82
CA GLY A 530 -11.92 -29.36 -27.62
C GLY A 530 -11.20 -29.99 -26.42
N LYS A 531 -9.88 -29.78 -26.31
CA LYS A 531 -8.95 -30.43 -25.36
C LYS A 531 -8.40 -29.44 -24.33
N VAL A 532 -8.49 -29.72 -23.04
CA VAL A 532 -7.73 -29.00 -21.99
C VAL A 532 -6.32 -29.58 -21.86
N TYR A 533 -5.35 -28.76 -21.43
CA TYR A 533 -3.93 -29.06 -21.28
C TYR A 533 -3.43 -28.56 -19.90
N TRP A 534 -3.35 -29.47 -18.92
CA TRP A 534 -3.02 -29.19 -17.50
C TRP A 534 -1.77 -29.92 -16.97
N LYS A 535 -0.96 -29.30 -16.10
CA LYS A 535 0.24 -29.92 -15.50
C LYS A 535 -0.11 -31.08 -14.55
N ASN A 536 0.51 -32.24 -14.72
CA ASN A 536 0.26 -33.44 -13.90
C ASN A 536 1.58 -34.03 -13.35
N GLY A 537 2.00 -33.57 -12.16
CA GLY A 537 3.15 -34.13 -11.42
C GLY A 537 4.52 -33.97 -12.07
N GLU A 538 5.49 -34.76 -11.59
CA GLU A 538 6.82 -34.86 -12.22
C GLU A 538 6.74 -35.69 -13.50
N GLY A 539 7.02 -35.07 -14.65
CA GLY A 539 7.28 -35.80 -15.89
C GLY A 539 6.24 -35.67 -17.01
N MET A 540 4.96 -35.42 -16.73
CA MET A 540 3.91 -35.60 -17.77
C MET A 540 2.87 -34.48 -17.90
N VAL A 541 2.46 -34.31 -19.16
CA VAL A 541 1.65 -33.23 -19.70
C VAL A 541 0.20 -33.64 -19.77
N THR A 542 -0.65 -32.66 -19.48
CA THR A 542 -2.04 -32.59 -19.93
C THR A 542 -2.95 -33.70 -19.46
N VAL A 543 -3.83 -33.32 -18.53
CA VAL A 543 -5.18 -33.89 -18.48
C VAL A 543 -5.90 -33.52 -19.77
N CYS A 544 -5.80 -34.36 -20.80
CA CYS A 544 -6.49 -34.18 -22.06
C CYS A 544 -7.99 -34.40 -21.81
N LEU A 545 -8.80 -33.34 -21.84
CA LEU A 545 -10.24 -33.42 -21.59
C LEU A 545 -11.04 -33.07 -22.82
N HIS A 546 -11.87 -33.99 -23.31
CA HIS A 546 -12.94 -33.66 -24.24
C HIS A 546 -14.27 -33.68 -23.49
N GLY A 547 -14.75 -32.47 -23.17
CA GLY A 547 -15.85 -32.27 -22.23
C GLY A 547 -15.48 -32.71 -20.81
N ASP A 548 -16.20 -33.70 -20.27
CA ASP A 548 -16.13 -34.11 -18.87
C ASP A 548 -15.32 -35.42 -18.65
N SER A 549 -14.58 -35.90 -19.67
CA SER A 549 -13.88 -37.18 -19.66
C SER A 549 -12.39 -37.03 -19.97
N LEU A 550 -11.55 -37.76 -19.21
CA LEU A 550 -10.13 -37.94 -19.48
C LEU A 550 -9.94 -38.76 -20.79
N LEU A 551 -9.21 -38.19 -21.75
CA LEU A 551 -8.83 -38.83 -23.00
C LEU A 551 -7.50 -39.59 -22.86
N ASP A 552 -6.42 -38.90 -22.47
CA ASP A 552 -5.06 -39.44 -22.41
C ASP A 552 -4.13 -38.61 -21.50
N ARG A 553 -2.92 -39.11 -21.23
CA ARG A 553 -1.83 -38.44 -20.50
C ARG A 553 -0.57 -38.37 -21.37
N ILE A 554 -0.16 -37.17 -21.79
CA ILE A 554 0.94 -36.97 -22.76
C ILE A 554 2.30 -37.03 -22.05
N VAL A 555 3.24 -37.82 -22.57
CA VAL A 555 4.58 -37.99 -21.95
C VAL A 555 5.52 -36.86 -22.41
N LEU A 556 6.12 -36.08 -21.51
CA LEU A 556 7.28 -35.27 -21.88
C LEU A 556 8.55 -36.13 -21.86
N PRO A 557 9.47 -35.94 -22.81
CA PRO A 557 10.78 -36.57 -22.74
C PRO A 557 11.62 -35.96 -21.60
N GLY A 558 12.39 -36.83 -20.95
CA GLY A 558 13.31 -36.48 -19.87
C GLY A 558 12.82 -36.84 -18.47
N ARG A 559 13.74 -36.81 -17.51
CA ARG A 559 13.52 -36.98 -16.07
C ARG A 559 13.35 -35.63 -15.39
N ASN A 560 12.68 -35.64 -14.23
CA ASN A 560 12.39 -34.47 -13.39
C ASN A 560 11.75 -33.32 -14.19
N THR A 561 10.91 -33.68 -15.16
CA THR A 561 10.47 -32.74 -16.20
C THR A 561 9.36 -31.84 -15.69
N ALA A 562 9.64 -30.53 -15.71
CA ALA A 562 8.75 -29.49 -15.20
C ALA A 562 8.30 -28.56 -16.34
N PRO A 563 7.01 -28.60 -16.74
CA PRO A 563 6.44 -27.56 -17.59
C PRO A 563 6.34 -26.25 -16.79
N THR A 564 6.80 -25.14 -17.39
CA THR A 564 6.88 -23.81 -16.75
C THR A 564 5.95 -22.77 -17.37
N ALA A 565 5.55 -22.97 -18.62
CA ALA A 565 4.50 -22.23 -19.30
C ALA A 565 3.90 -23.09 -20.41
N MET A 566 2.64 -22.84 -20.74
CA MET A 566 1.88 -23.56 -21.77
C MET A 566 1.08 -22.55 -22.61
N PHE A 567 0.89 -22.82 -23.89
CA PHE A 567 0.14 -22.00 -24.84
C PHE A 567 -0.45 -22.90 -25.93
N VAL A 568 -1.70 -22.65 -26.33
CA VAL A 568 -2.29 -23.28 -27.52
C VAL A 568 -2.47 -22.22 -28.59
N HIS A 569 -1.97 -22.49 -29.78
CA HIS A 569 -2.12 -21.60 -30.91
C HIS A 569 -3.55 -21.65 -31.48
N PRO A 570 -4.20 -20.50 -31.73
CA PRO A 570 -5.66 -20.44 -31.89
C PRO A 570 -6.22 -20.96 -33.22
N THR A 571 -5.37 -21.29 -34.22
CA THR A 571 -5.84 -21.61 -35.59
C THR A 571 -5.08 -22.72 -36.33
N ASN A 572 -4.06 -23.33 -35.72
CA ASN A 572 -3.24 -24.37 -36.37
C ASN A 572 -3.12 -25.65 -35.53
N GLY A 573 -3.87 -25.74 -34.43
CA GLY A 573 -3.82 -26.88 -33.51
C GLY A 573 -2.49 -27.10 -32.78
N LEU A 574 -1.50 -26.21 -32.84
CA LEU A 574 -0.22 -26.44 -32.17
C LEU A 574 -0.25 -26.05 -30.68
N VAL A 575 0.36 -26.87 -29.83
CA VAL A 575 0.52 -26.62 -28.39
C VAL A 575 1.99 -26.44 -28.06
N TYR A 576 2.32 -25.33 -27.42
CA TYR A 576 3.67 -24.94 -27.03
C TYR A 576 3.81 -25.10 -25.52
N ILE A 577 4.84 -25.83 -25.08
CA ILE A 577 5.10 -26.10 -23.66
C ILE A 577 6.57 -25.77 -23.38
N SER A 578 6.84 -24.84 -22.47
CA SER A 578 8.21 -24.57 -22.00
C SER A 578 8.62 -25.61 -20.98
N VAL A 579 9.64 -26.40 -21.30
CA VAL A 579 10.05 -27.60 -20.55
C VAL A 579 11.46 -27.44 -19.99
N MET A 580 11.57 -27.57 -18.67
CA MET A 580 12.82 -27.77 -17.94
C MET A 580 12.96 -29.26 -17.58
N THR A 581 14.15 -29.84 -17.76
CA THR A 581 14.43 -31.27 -17.51
C THR A 581 15.94 -31.48 -17.37
N ASP A 582 16.36 -32.56 -16.70
CA ASP A 582 17.77 -32.81 -16.36
C ASP A 582 18.56 -33.57 -17.45
N ASP A 583 17.92 -34.46 -18.21
CA ASP A 583 18.58 -35.38 -19.16
C ASP A 583 18.01 -35.35 -20.60
N ALA A 584 17.07 -34.47 -20.89
CA ALA A 584 16.55 -34.19 -22.23
C ALA A 584 16.78 -32.71 -22.65
N PRO A 585 16.60 -32.35 -23.93
CA PRO A 585 16.85 -30.99 -24.39
C PRO A 585 15.87 -29.96 -23.78
N GLN A 586 16.37 -29.06 -22.94
CA GLN A 586 15.55 -27.97 -22.39
C GLN A 586 15.09 -27.02 -23.51
N GLY A 587 13.79 -26.80 -23.60
CA GLY A 587 13.24 -26.02 -24.72
C GLY A 587 11.74 -25.81 -24.68
N ILE A 588 11.21 -25.11 -25.69
CA ILE A 588 9.79 -25.10 -25.99
C ILE A 588 9.48 -26.31 -26.89
N TYR A 589 8.73 -27.26 -26.35
CA TYR A 589 8.21 -28.40 -27.10
C TYR A 589 6.91 -27.98 -27.79
N VAL A 590 6.84 -28.22 -29.09
CA VAL A 590 5.69 -27.92 -29.94
C VAL A 590 5.02 -29.25 -30.30
N PHE A 591 3.76 -29.40 -29.93
CA PHE A 591 2.93 -30.58 -30.20
C PHE A 591 1.81 -30.24 -31.18
N GLU A 592 1.30 -31.23 -31.89
CA GLU A 592 0.04 -31.13 -32.64
C GLU A 592 -1.12 -31.65 -31.76
N ALA A 593 -2.12 -30.81 -31.46
CA ALA A 593 -3.20 -31.14 -30.52
C ALA A 593 -4.14 -32.26 -30.99
N THR A 594 -4.18 -32.58 -32.29
CA THR A 594 -5.02 -33.68 -32.80
C THR A 594 -4.36 -35.05 -32.59
N THR A 595 -3.04 -35.13 -32.74
CA THR A 595 -2.25 -36.37 -32.64
C THR A 595 -1.45 -36.51 -31.34
N ASP A 596 -1.38 -35.43 -30.55
CA ASP A 596 -0.54 -35.26 -29.36
C ASP A 596 0.95 -35.58 -29.59
N SER A 597 1.41 -35.45 -30.84
CA SER A 597 2.78 -35.77 -31.28
C SER A 597 3.70 -34.53 -31.28
N VAL A 598 5.00 -34.72 -30.98
CA VAL A 598 5.99 -33.63 -31.01
C VAL A 598 6.35 -33.26 -32.45
N VAL A 599 5.99 -32.05 -32.85
CA VAL A 599 6.32 -31.43 -34.14
C VAL A 599 7.73 -30.83 -34.11
N ARG A 600 8.14 -30.20 -33.00
CA ARG A 600 9.46 -29.56 -32.86
C ARG A 600 9.88 -29.35 -31.40
N VAL A 601 11.20 -29.19 -31.18
CA VAL A 601 11.78 -28.69 -29.92
C VAL A 601 12.64 -27.46 -30.19
N ILE A 602 12.24 -26.31 -29.66
CA ILE A 602 12.96 -25.03 -29.77
C ILE A 602 13.94 -24.93 -28.59
N GLN A 603 15.24 -24.94 -28.87
CA GLN A 603 16.33 -25.17 -27.90
C GLN A 603 16.66 -23.98 -26.98
N MET A 604 15.65 -23.34 -26.37
CA MET A 604 15.79 -22.43 -25.23
C MET A 604 14.54 -22.57 -24.33
N ALA A 605 14.73 -22.79 -23.03
CA ALA A 605 13.64 -22.93 -22.04
C ALA A 605 13.43 -21.62 -21.23
N PRO A 606 12.46 -20.78 -21.59
CA PRO A 606 12.07 -19.62 -20.80
C PRO A 606 11.29 -20.08 -19.55
N ARG A 607 11.69 -19.60 -18.37
CA ARG A 607 11.06 -19.96 -17.07
C ARG A 607 9.81 -19.13 -16.71
N GLY A 608 9.16 -18.50 -17.68
CA GLY A 608 8.05 -17.58 -17.44
C GLY A 608 6.99 -17.63 -18.54
N GLN A 609 5.98 -16.78 -18.39
CA GLN A 609 4.74 -16.79 -19.16
C GLN A 609 4.93 -16.68 -20.69
N PHE A 610 4.11 -17.39 -21.44
CA PHE A 610 3.91 -17.19 -22.87
C PHE A 610 2.84 -16.12 -23.14
N VAL A 611 3.11 -15.22 -24.09
CA VAL A 611 2.16 -14.25 -24.63
C VAL A 611 2.20 -14.29 -26.15
N TYR A 612 1.07 -14.59 -26.76
CA TYR A 612 0.93 -14.66 -28.21
C TYR A 612 0.48 -13.31 -28.78
N VAL A 613 1.05 -12.95 -29.93
CA VAL A 613 0.77 -11.72 -30.68
C VAL A 613 0.21 -12.12 -32.04
N PRO A 614 -1.14 -12.18 -32.20
CA PRO A 614 -1.77 -12.74 -33.39
C PRO A 614 -1.46 -12.01 -34.70
N ARG A 615 -1.23 -10.69 -34.64
CA ARG A 615 -0.99 -9.85 -35.81
C ARG A 615 0.30 -10.22 -36.56
N TRP A 616 1.28 -10.75 -35.85
CA TRP A 616 2.61 -11.07 -36.36
C TRP A 616 2.91 -12.57 -36.35
N ASP A 617 1.97 -13.39 -35.89
CA ASP A 617 2.14 -14.83 -35.62
C ASP A 617 3.38 -15.13 -34.75
N LYS A 618 3.56 -14.33 -33.68
CA LYS A 618 4.71 -14.39 -32.78
C LYS A 618 4.30 -14.86 -31.38
N LEU A 619 5.04 -15.82 -30.84
CA LEU A 619 4.97 -16.21 -29.42
C LEU A 619 6.13 -15.60 -28.64
N TYR A 620 5.82 -14.70 -27.71
CA TYR A 620 6.77 -14.11 -26.78
C TYR A 620 6.81 -14.95 -25.51
N ALA A 621 7.98 -15.44 -25.14
CA ALA A 621 8.14 -16.25 -23.95
C ALA A 621 9.02 -15.53 -22.93
N ALA A 622 8.39 -15.01 -21.89
CA ALA A 622 9.01 -14.23 -20.83
C ALA A 622 9.89 -15.12 -19.93
N GLY A 623 10.93 -14.55 -19.31
CA GLY A 623 11.85 -15.32 -18.48
C GLY A 623 12.97 -14.48 -17.87
N GLY A 624 14.19 -15.02 -17.83
CA GLY A 624 15.40 -14.22 -17.59
C GLY A 624 15.84 -13.39 -18.79
N HIS A 625 15.45 -13.85 -19.98
CA HIS A 625 15.38 -13.10 -21.22
C HIS A 625 14.02 -13.44 -21.85
N THR A 626 13.46 -12.55 -22.67
CA THR A 626 12.25 -12.86 -23.43
C THR A 626 12.65 -13.32 -24.81
N ILE A 627 12.31 -14.55 -25.18
CA ILE A 627 12.54 -15.06 -26.53
C ILE A 627 11.29 -14.82 -27.39
N VAL A 628 11.51 -14.39 -28.63
CA VAL A 628 10.46 -14.18 -29.64
C VAL A 628 10.54 -15.34 -30.60
N VAL A 629 9.46 -16.12 -30.68
CA VAL A 629 9.32 -17.30 -31.54
C VAL A 629 8.35 -16.98 -32.68
N ASP A 630 8.75 -17.37 -33.88
CA ASP A 630 7.90 -17.45 -35.07
C ASP A 630 7.04 -18.71 -34.98
N CYS A 631 5.72 -18.57 -34.98
CA CYS A 631 4.79 -19.71 -34.88
C CYS A 631 4.59 -20.45 -36.21
N ALA A 632 4.83 -19.81 -37.35
CA ALA A 632 4.77 -20.45 -38.66
C ALA A 632 6.01 -21.34 -38.90
N GLU A 633 7.21 -20.80 -38.65
CA GLU A 633 8.47 -21.54 -38.84
C GLU A 633 8.92 -22.32 -37.59
N ASN A 634 8.26 -22.13 -36.45
CA ASN A 634 8.55 -22.75 -35.16
C ASN A 634 10.04 -22.59 -34.77
N ARG A 635 10.54 -21.35 -34.80
CA ARG A 635 11.93 -21.02 -34.44
C ARG A 635 12.06 -19.67 -33.75
N ILE A 636 13.20 -19.45 -33.10
CA ILE A 636 13.54 -18.17 -32.48
C ILE A 636 13.83 -17.14 -33.58
N LEU A 637 13.17 -15.99 -33.50
CA LEU A 637 13.47 -14.77 -34.26
C LEU A 637 14.49 -13.91 -33.53
N LYS A 638 14.29 -13.71 -32.21
CA LYS A 638 15.01 -12.72 -31.43
C LYS A 638 15.07 -13.11 -29.95
N VAL A 639 16.08 -12.62 -29.25
CA VAL A 639 16.15 -12.64 -27.78
C VAL A 639 16.20 -11.20 -27.29
N ILE A 640 15.20 -10.78 -26.52
CA ILE A 640 15.10 -9.46 -25.90
C ILE A 640 15.53 -9.58 -24.44
N SER A 641 16.56 -8.84 -24.04
CA SER A 641 16.97 -8.74 -22.64
C SER A 641 16.03 -7.82 -21.86
N LEU A 642 15.02 -8.43 -21.24
CA LEU A 642 14.06 -7.78 -20.35
C LEU A 642 14.27 -8.22 -18.90
N PRO A 643 13.99 -7.37 -17.90
CA PRO A 643 13.86 -7.83 -16.52
C PRO A 643 12.63 -8.71 -16.34
N HIS A 644 12.66 -9.60 -15.34
CA HIS A 644 11.58 -10.54 -15.04
C HIS A 644 10.24 -9.84 -14.75
N GLY A 645 9.18 -10.28 -15.42
CA GLY A 645 7.79 -9.90 -15.16
C GLY A 645 6.82 -10.60 -16.12
N PRO A 646 5.54 -10.79 -15.75
CA PRO A 646 4.50 -11.24 -16.68
C PRO A 646 4.27 -10.17 -17.76
N LEU A 647 4.18 -10.60 -19.02
CA LEU A 647 3.90 -9.69 -20.14
C LEU A 647 2.38 -9.62 -20.36
N VAL A 648 1.88 -8.48 -20.83
CA VAL A 648 0.52 -8.38 -21.40
C VAL A 648 0.58 -7.75 -22.79
N TYR A 649 -0.23 -8.26 -23.72
CA TYR A 649 -0.31 -7.77 -25.09
C TYR A 649 -1.56 -6.90 -25.28
N ASN A 650 -1.38 -5.74 -25.91
CA ASN A 650 -2.44 -4.83 -26.30
C ASN A 650 -2.72 -4.97 -27.80
N PRO A 651 -3.85 -5.57 -28.20
CA PRO A 651 -4.16 -5.82 -29.62
C PRO A 651 -4.49 -4.55 -30.41
N VAL A 652 -4.94 -3.49 -29.75
CA VAL A 652 -5.29 -2.21 -30.40
C VAL A 652 -4.05 -1.38 -30.68
N ALA A 653 -3.14 -1.30 -29.71
CA ALA A 653 -1.87 -0.58 -29.85
C ALA A 653 -0.78 -1.39 -30.61
N ASP A 654 -0.95 -2.72 -30.70
CA ASP A 654 0.06 -3.67 -31.20
C ASP A 654 1.39 -3.57 -30.41
N ARG A 655 1.27 -3.56 -29.08
CA ARG A 655 2.40 -3.44 -28.15
C ARG A 655 2.29 -4.39 -26.97
N LEU A 656 3.45 -4.77 -26.43
CA LEU A 656 3.60 -5.54 -25.21
C LEU A 656 3.99 -4.63 -24.04
N TYR A 657 3.47 -4.94 -22.85
CA TYR A 657 3.71 -4.18 -21.63
C TYR A 657 4.27 -5.13 -20.56
N ALA A 658 5.34 -4.69 -19.89
CA ALA A 658 6.10 -5.47 -18.92
C ALA A 658 6.27 -4.69 -17.59
N PRO A 659 5.87 -5.24 -16.43
CA PRO A 659 6.09 -4.58 -15.14
C PRO A 659 7.58 -4.61 -14.79
N TYR A 660 8.18 -3.44 -14.54
CA TYR A 660 9.62 -3.29 -14.40
C TYR A 660 10.08 -3.44 -12.93
N GLY A 661 10.54 -4.64 -12.57
CA GLY A 661 10.81 -5.02 -11.17
C GLY A 661 12.23 -4.79 -10.62
N ARG A 662 13.23 -4.41 -11.44
CA ARG A 662 14.63 -4.20 -11.00
C ARG A 662 14.94 -2.72 -10.72
N SER A 663 16.07 -2.46 -10.07
CA SER A 663 16.63 -1.11 -9.93
C SER A 663 17.14 -0.60 -11.28
N HIS A 664 16.58 0.51 -11.76
CA HIS A 664 17.10 1.25 -12.91
C HIS A 664 18.11 2.30 -12.42
N PRO A 665 19.19 2.63 -13.16
CA PRO A 665 20.16 3.63 -12.71
C PRO A 665 19.53 5.01 -12.41
N ASN A 666 18.49 5.37 -13.17
CA ASN A 666 17.84 6.69 -13.09
C ASN A 666 16.53 6.69 -12.29
N PHE A 667 16.04 5.54 -11.79
CA PHE A 667 14.72 5.46 -11.14
C PHE A 667 14.65 4.51 -9.96
N GLU A 668 13.81 4.84 -8.97
CA GLU A 668 13.47 3.93 -7.87
C GLU A 668 12.88 2.60 -8.39
N SER A 669 13.28 1.49 -7.76
CA SER A 669 12.89 0.16 -8.22
C SER A 669 11.37 -0.09 -8.10
N LYS A 670 10.84 -0.90 -9.03
CA LYS A 670 9.44 -1.39 -9.09
C LYS A 670 8.33 -0.40 -9.47
N LYS A 671 8.61 0.82 -9.92
CA LYS A 671 7.59 1.88 -10.18
C LYS A 671 7.29 2.17 -11.66
N PHE A 672 7.50 1.22 -12.57
CA PHE A 672 7.38 1.47 -14.02
C PHE A 672 6.79 0.29 -14.79
N VAL A 673 6.16 0.59 -15.94
CA VAL A 673 5.78 -0.37 -16.97
C VAL A 673 6.60 -0.07 -18.23
N LEU A 674 7.36 -1.06 -18.70
CA LEU A 674 8.09 -0.98 -19.96
C LEU A 674 7.16 -1.35 -21.12
N VAL A 675 7.19 -0.55 -22.19
CA VAL A 675 6.41 -0.73 -23.41
C VAL A 675 7.33 -1.21 -24.54
N ILE A 676 6.88 -2.22 -25.29
CA ILE A 676 7.64 -2.89 -26.35
C ILE A 676 6.79 -2.89 -27.62
N ASP A 677 7.38 -2.49 -28.72
CA ASP A 677 6.76 -2.48 -30.04
C ASP A 677 6.84 -3.89 -30.68
N CYS A 678 5.69 -4.46 -31.07
CA CYS A 678 5.60 -5.84 -31.56
C CYS A 678 6.09 -6.05 -32.99
N ALA A 679 6.13 -4.98 -33.79
CA ALA A 679 6.61 -5.02 -35.17
C ALA A 679 8.14 -5.14 -35.21
N THR A 680 8.83 -4.34 -34.39
CA THR A 680 10.29 -4.27 -34.30
C THR A 680 10.89 -5.19 -33.24
N ASP A 681 10.07 -5.72 -32.32
CA ASP A 681 10.47 -6.48 -31.13
C ASP A 681 11.44 -5.66 -30.25
N THR A 682 11.20 -4.36 -30.04
CA THR A 682 12.10 -3.46 -29.27
C THR A 682 11.40 -2.69 -28.16
N PRO A 683 12.06 -2.44 -27.00
CA PRO A 683 11.56 -1.52 -25.98
C PRO A 683 11.52 -0.07 -26.51
N VAL A 684 10.36 0.59 -26.36
CA VAL A 684 10.11 1.94 -26.91
C VAL A 684 9.76 3.00 -25.86
N SER A 685 9.26 2.63 -24.68
CA SER A 685 8.90 3.60 -23.64
C SER A 685 8.90 3.00 -22.22
N TYR A 686 8.99 3.84 -21.20
CA TYR A 686 8.78 3.51 -19.80
C TYR A 686 7.70 4.41 -19.22
N VAL A 687 6.59 3.83 -18.76
CA VAL A 687 5.47 4.55 -18.15
C VAL A 687 5.61 4.51 -16.62
N PRO A 688 5.72 5.65 -15.93
CA PRO A 688 5.77 5.70 -14.47
C PRO A 688 4.42 5.33 -13.86
N VAL A 689 4.45 4.47 -12.85
CA VAL A 689 3.27 3.96 -12.09
C VAL A 689 3.63 3.78 -10.61
N GLY A 690 2.71 3.24 -9.82
CA GLY A 690 2.96 2.88 -8.42
C GLY A 690 3.89 1.67 -8.28
N ALA A 691 4.25 1.34 -7.04
CA ALA A 691 5.12 0.18 -6.77
C ALA A 691 4.41 -1.15 -7.09
N GLY A 692 5.15 -2.09 -7.68
CA GLY A 692 4.71 -3.48 -7.90
C GLY A 692 3.51 -3.64 -8.83
N PRO A 693 3.52 -3.07 -10.06
CA PRO A 693 2.36 -3.11 -10.94
C PRO A 693 1.97 -4.53 -11.37
N ARG A 694 0.69 -4.85 -11.24
CA ARG A 694 0.00 -5.95 -11.94
C ARG A 694 -0.78 -5.39 -13.12
N LEU A 695 -0.64 -6.03 -14.27
CA LEU A 695 -1.17 -5.51 -15.52
C LEU A 695 -2.41 -6.29 -15.96
N GLY A 696 -3.46 -5.57 -16.34
CA GLY A 696 -4.57 -6.07 -17.13
C GLY A 696 -4.70 -5.24 -18.40
N VAL A 697 -5.37 -5.77 -19.42
CA VAL A 697 -5.63 -5.06 -20.68
C VAL A 697 -7.10 -5.19 -21.03
N ASP A 698 -7.69 -4.09 -21.49
CA ASP A 698 -8.96 -4.12 -22.20
C ASP A 698 -8.67 -4.31 -23.71
N PRO A 699 -9.02 -5.47 -24.29
CA PRO A 699 -8.75 -5.76 -25.69
C PRO A 699 -9.59 -4.93 -26.66
N ASP A 700 -10.71 -4.33 -26.21
CA ASP A 700 -11.62 -3.56 -27.08
C ASP A 700 -11.15 -2.11 -27.26
N SER A 701 -10.75 -1.44 -26.18
CA SER A 701 -10.28 -0.03 -26.25
C SER A 701 -8.77 0.12 -26.36
N GLY A 702 -8.00 -0.92 -26.00
CA GLY A 702 -6.55 -0.82 -25.89
C GLY A 702 -6.06 -0.09 -24.65
N TYR A 703 -6.87 0.06 -23.60
CA TYR A 703 -6.39 0.54 -22.31
C TYR A 703 -5.66 -0.55 -21.55
N VAL A 704 -4.47 -0.22 -21.04
CA VAL A 704 -3.69 -1.08 -20.14
C VAL A 704 -3.82 -0.55 -18.73
N PHE A 705 -4.30 -1.39 -17.83
CA PHE A 705 -4.49 -1.06 -16.43
C PHE A 705 -3.32 -1.58 -15.61
N ALA A 706 -2.60 -0.70 -14.93
CA ALA A 706 -1.54 -1.05 -14.00
C ALA A 706 -2.01 -0.82 -12.56
N ALA A 707 -2.48 -1.88 -11.92
CA ALA A 707 -2.86 -1.89 -10.51
C ALA A 707 -1.58 -1.99 -9.66
N CYS A 708 -1.39 -1.09 -8.69
CA CYS A 708 -0.16 -1.02 -7.87
C CYS A 708 -0.39 -1.20 -6.35
N GLU A 709 0.66 -1.59 -5.63
CA GLU A 709 0.72 -1.85 -4.17
C GLU A 709 0.28 -0.65 -3.30
N ASN A 710 0.27 0.57 -3.85
CA ASN A 710 -0.20 1.78 -3.19
C ASN A 710 -1.72 2.00 -3.31
N SER A 711 -2.48 0.96 -3.63
CA SER A 711 -3.94 1.00 -3.83
C SER A 711 -4.41 1.91 -4.98
N VAL A 712 -3.53 2.25 -5.94
CA VAL A 712 -3.86 3.05 -7.13
C VAL A 712 -3.89 2.15 -8.37
N ILE A 713 -4.88 2.35 -9.23
CA ILE A 713 -4.93 1.75 -10.58
C ILE A 713 -4.64 2.85 -11.59
N TYR A 714 -3.55 2.70 -12.32
CA TYR A 714 -3.16 3.60 -13.41
C TYR A 714 -3.80 3.12 -14.71
N VAL A 715 -4.39 4.02 -15.48
CA VAL A 715 -4.90 3.73 -16.83
C VAL A 715 -3.91 4.27 -17.85
N ILE A 716 -3.23 3.36 -18.55
CA ILE A 716 -2.25 3.67 -19.58
C ILE A 716 -2.97 3.66 -20.93
N ARG A 717 -2.86 4.78 -21.66
CA ARG A 717 -3.42 4.96 -23.01
C ARG A 717 -2.27 5.07 -24.00
N ASP A 718 -2.32 4.30 -25.09
CA ASP A 718 -1.39 4.50 -26.19
C ASP A 718 -1.98 5.51 -27.19
N GLN A 719 -1.48 6.74 -27.18
CA GLN A 719 -1.92 7.76 -28.13
C GLN A 719 -1.13 7.65 -29.44
N THR A 720 -1.73 7.01 -30.45
CA THR A 720 -1.28 7.17 -31.84
C THR A 720 -2.45 7.37 -32.80
N PRO A 721 -2.72 8.62 -33.24
CA PRO A 721 -3.17 8.90 -34.60
C PRO A 721 -1.98 8.74 -35.56
N PRO A 722 -2.17 8.19 -36.77
CA PRO A 722 -1.07 8.03 -37.73
C PRO A 722 -0.67 9.38 -38.35
N GLY A 723 0.54 9.87 -38.07
CA GLY A 723 1.05 11.09 -38.69
C GLY A 723 2.42 11.57 -38.17
N THR A 724 3.49 11.19 -38.88
CA THR A 724 4.82 11.85 -38.90
C THR A 724 5.36 12.37 -37.56
N ALA A 725 6.11 11.54 -36.83
CA ALA A 725 6.99 12.00 -35.76
C ALA A 725 8.28 12.64 -36.34
N GLU A 726 8.67 13.80 -35.81
CA GLU A 726 10.10 14.16 -35.71
C GLU A 726 10.65 13.58 -34.39
N PRO A 727 11.93 13.18 -34.33
CA PRO A 727 12.48 12.53 -33.15
C PRO A 727 12.66 13.52 -32.00
N ASP A 728 12.01 13.27 -30.86
CA ASP A 728 12.26 14.00 -29.61
C ASP A 728 13.73 13.87 -29.19
N GLN A 729 14.42 15.00 -29.07
CA GLN A 729 15.82 15.06 -28.63
C GLN A 729 15.99 15.18 -27.10
N ASP A 730 14.92 15.00 -26.32
CA ASP A 730 15.03 14.83 -24.87
C ASP A 730 15.51 13.39 -24.55
N ARG A 731 16.83 13.16 -24.71
CA ARG A 731 17.55 12.03 -24.11
C ARG A 731 18.52 12.53 -23.04
N ASP A 732 18.29 12.06 -21.81
CA ASP A 732 19.20 12.01 -20.66
C ASP A 732 20.65 12.48 -20.89
N GLY A 733 20.94 13.73 -20.52
CA GLY A 733 22.14 14.14 -19.77
C GLY A 733 23.56 13.84 -20.29
N LEU A 734 23.75 13.28 -21.49
CA LEU A 734 25.06 12.78 -21.97
C LEU A 734 25.44 13.25 -23.39
N GLY A 735 24.78 14.28 -23.92
CA GLY A 735 25.11 14.90 -25.21
C GLY A 735 24.77 16.40 -25.23
N PRO A 736 25.26 17.16 -26.22
CA PRO A 736 24.87 18.56 -26.37
C PRO A 736 23.38 18.65 -26.73
N TRP A 737 22.65 19.52 -26.05
CA TRP A 737 21.20 19.71 -26.24
C TRP A 737 20.86 21.21 -26.32
N LEU A 738 19.72 21.52 -26.95
CA LEU A 738 19.22 22.87 -27.18
C LEU A 738 17.69 22.89 -27.03
N LYS A 739 17.18 23.62 -26.04
CA LYS A 739 15.74 23.70 -25.73
C LYS A 739 15.26 25.15 -25.72
N THR A 740 14.01 25.38 -26.11
CA THR A 740 13.39 26.71 -26.12
C THR A 740 12.06 26.72 -25.38
N THR A 741 11.92 27.56 -24.36
CA THR A 741 10.73 27.64 -23.49
C THR A 741 10.36 29.08 -23.11
N PRO A 742 9.07 29.43 -22.97
CA PRO A 742 7.90 28.67 -23.41
C PRO A 742 7.84 28.63 -24.96
N ASN A 743 7.20 27.59 -25.50
CA ASN A 743 7.00 27.44 -26.94
C ASN A 743 5.70 26.66 -27.20
N PRO A 744 4.69 27.23 -27.89
CA PRO A 744 4.64 28.58 -28.47
C PRO A 744 4.72 29.71 -27.43
N THR A 745 5.20 30.88 -27.84
CA THR A 745 5.34 32.08 -26.99
C THR A 745 4.55 33.28 -27.54
N LEU A 746 4.20 34.22 -26.67
CA LEU A 746 3.65 35.55 -27.03
C LEU A 746 4.73 36.65 -27.03
N GLY A 747 5.98 36.33 -26.68
CA GLY A 747 7.06 37.31 -26.50
C GLY A 747 8.40 36.63 -26.26
N GLY A 748 8.96 36.84 -25.06
CA GLY A 748 10.26 36.27 -24.69
C GLY A 748 10.31 34.74 -24.70
N VAL A 749 11.50 34.21 -24.97
CA VAL A 749 11.85 32.79 -25.04
C VAL A 749 13.21 32.59 -24.38
N LEU A 750 13.26 31.74 -23.36
CA LEU A 750 14.49 31.21 -22.83
C LEU A 750 15.02 30.17 -23.81
N VAL A 751 16.25 30.37 -24.29
CA VAL A 751 17.04 29.39 -25.02
C VAL A 751 18.03 28.79 -24.03
N GLU A 752 17.87 27.51 -23.75
CA GLU A 752 18.74 26.75 -22.87
C GLU A 752 19.58 25.76 -23.67
N LEU A 753 20.86 25.67 -23.34
CA LEU A 753 21.76 24.71 -23.97
C LEU A 753 22.80 24.19 -22.97
N SER A 754 23.31 22.99 -23.24
CA SER A 754 24.50 22.43 -22.57
C SER A 754 25.43 21.85 -23.64
N LEU A 755 26.73 21.89 -23.39
CA LEU A 755 27.76 21.34 -24.27
C LEU A 755 28.54 20.25 -23.53
N PRO A 756 29.11 19.24 -24.20
CA PRO A 756 29.96 18.25 -23.54
C PRO A 756 31.32 18.84 -23.13
N ASP A 757 31.85 19.80 -23.89
CA ASP A 757 33.15 20.44 -23.64
C ASP A 757 33.13 21.91 -24.03
N SER A 758 34.05 22.69 -23.45
CA SER A 758 34.29 24.09 -23.82
C SER A 758 34.60 24.24 -25.31
N ARG A 759 33.81 25.05 -26.02
CA ARG A 759 34.01 25.31 -27.46
C ARG A 759 33.42 26.65 -27.90
N ARG A 760 33.97 27.19 -29.00
CA ARG A 760 33.45 28.41 -29.63
C ARG A 760 32.19 28.09 -30.40
N VAL A 761 31.10 28.79 -30.11
CA VAL A 761 29.79 28.57 -30.72
C VAL A 761 29.14 29.86 -31.17
N GLU A 762 28.25 29.74 -32.16
CA GLU A 762 27.39 30.82 -32.62
C GLU A 762 25.92 30.38 -32.54
N LEU A 763 25.11 31.08 -31.75
CA LEU A 763 23.69 30.79 -31.55
C LEU A 763 22.85 31.85 -32.26
N THR A 764 22.21 31.47 -33.36
CA THR A 764 21.51 32.38 -34.27
C THR A 764 20.05 31.98 -34.44
N VAL A 765 19.16 32.98 -34.50
CA VAL A 765 17.74 32.82 -34.84
C VAL A 765 17.53 33.16 -36.31
N TYR A 766 16.78 32.31 -37.00
CA TYR A 766 16.38 32.42 -38.40
C TYR A 766 14.86 32.47 -38.51
N ASP A 767 14.33 33.15 -39.53
CA ASP A 767 12.91 33.01 -39.91
C ASP A 767 12.68 31.75 -40.77
N ALA A 768 11.41 31.43 -41.04
CA ALA A 768 11.02 30.26 -41.83
C ALA A 768 11.55 30.24 -43.29
N SER A 769 12.12 31.34 -43.80
CA SER A 769 12.81 31.37 -45.11
C SER A 769 14.31 31.04 -45.03
N GLY A 770 14.84 30.79 -43.82
CA GLY A 770 16.27 30.59 -43.58
C GLY A 770 17.07 31.90 -43.49
N ARG A 771 16.41 33.05 -43.44
CA ARG A 771 17.07 34.35 -43.25
C ARG A 771 17.35 34.58 -41.77
N ARG A 772 18.61 34.91 -41.44
CA ARG A 772 19.05 35.27 -40.08
C ARG A 772 18.32 36.53 -39.61
N VAL A 773 17.62 36.44 -38.47
CA VAL A 773 16.90 37.56 -37.84
C VAL A 773 17.60 38.07 -36.57
N ARG A 774 18.27 37.22 -35.80
CA ARG A 774 18.95 37.63 -34.56
C ARG A 774 20.19 36.78 -34.28
N LEU A 775 21.27 37.40 -33.83
CA LEU A 775 22.39 36.69 -33.20
C LEU A 775 22.25 36.81 -31.68
N LEU A 776 22.23 35.69 -30.96
CA LEU A 776 22.11 35.66 -29.50
C LEU A 776 23.48 35.56 -28.83
N VAL A 777 24.37 34.69 -29.33
CA VAL A 777 25.71 34.47 -28.78
C VAL A 777 26.71 34.19 -29.89
N HIS A 778 27.91 34.77 -29.79
CA HIS A 778 29.09 34.40 -30.55
C HIS A 778 30.33 34.49 -29.63
N LYS A 779 30.57 33.44 -28.84
CA LYS A 779 31.72 33.34 -27.91
C LYS A 779 32.04 31.89 -27.59
N GLU A 780 33.05 31.67 -26.76
CA GLU A 780 33.35 30.37 -26.15
C GLU A 780 32.41 30.12 -24.96
N LEU A 781 31.75 28.96 -24.95
CA LEU A 781 30.91 28.49 -23.86
C LEU A 781 31.50 27.21 -23.29
N GLY A 782 31.45 27.07 -21.95
CA GLY A 782 31.86 25.86 -21.23
C GLY A 782 30.83 24.73 -21.31
N PRO A 783 31.08 23.61 -20.61
CA PRO A 783 30.15 22.48 -20.56
C PRO A 783 28.88 22.74 -19.72
N ASP A 784 28.92 23.76 -18.86
CA ASP A 784 27.81 24.15 -17.98
C ASP A 784 26.54 24.52 -18.75
N ARG A 785 25.38 24.38 -18.08
CA ARG A 785 24.09 24.83 -18.62
C ARG A 785 24.08 26.34 -18.80
N VAL A 786 23.86 26.79 -20.02
CA VAL A 786 23.75 28.22 -20.37
C VAL A 786 22.30 28.53 -20.75
N THR A 787 21.69 29.47 -20.02
CA THR A 787 20.35 29.99 -20.30
C THR A 787 20.45 31.42 -20.83
N LEU A 788 19.76 31.70 -21.94
CA LEU A 788 19.78 32.98 -22.66
C LEU A 788 18.35 33.43 -22.94
N LEU A 789 18.08 34.73 -22.90
CA LEU A 789 16.77 35.26 -23.28
C LEU A 789 16.80 35.83 -24.71
N TRP A 790 15.91 35.34 -25.56
CA TRP A 790 15.50 36.03 -26.79
C TRP A 790 14.16 36.72 -26.54
N ASP A 791 14.03 37.99 -26.87
CA ASP A 791 12.86 38.83 -26.60
C ASP A 791 11.79 38.80 -27.71
N GLY A 792 12.02 38.01 -28.78
CA GLY A 792 11.17 38.00 -29.97
C GLY A 792 11.41 39.18 -30.91
N THR A 793 12.56 39.86 -30.81
CA THR A 793 12.99 40.96 -31.71
C THR A 793 14.18 40.56 -32.59
N ASP A 794 14.41 41.34 -33.65
CA ASP A 794 15.69 41.35 -34.39
C ASP A 794 16.78 42.19 -33.70
N GLY A 795 16.41 42.95 -32.67
CA GLY A 795 17.23 43.93 -31.95
C GLY A 795 16.75 45.37 -32.09
N ASN A 796 15.89 45.66 -33.07
CA ASN A 796 15.32 46.99 -33.32
C ASN A 796 13.78 46.96 -33.31
N ALA A 797 13.17 45.88 -33.81
CA ALA A 797 11.73 45.73 -33.93
C ALA A 797 11.25 44.33 -33.52
N ARG A 798 10.01 44.26 -33.04
CA ARG A 798 9.34 43.00 -32.68
C ARG A 798 8.96 42.24 -33.95
N LEU A 799 9.31 40.96 -33.99
CA LEU A 799 9.12 40.13 -35.17
C LEU A 799 7.65 39.71 -35.33
N PRO A 800 7.17 39.47 -36.57
CA PRO A 800 5.80 39.05 -36.82
C PRO A 800 5.54 37.64 -36.30
N ALA A 801 4.27 37.34 -36.02
CA ALA A 801 3.85 35.99 -35.64
C ALA A 801 4.20 34.99 -36.77
N GLY A 802 4.82 33.86 -36.40
CA GLY A 802 5.41 32.94 -37.36
C GLY A 802 6.29 31.87 -36.72
N THR A 803 6.88 31.02 -37.55
CA THR A 803 7.89 30.04 -37.14
C THR A 803 9.28 30.62 -37.32
N TYR A 804 10.10 30.45 -36.28
CA TYR A 804 11.52 30.80 -36.25
C TYR A 804 12.33 29.57 -35.84
N PHE A 805 13.60 29.53 -36.20
CA PHE A 805 14.51 28.44 -35.86
C PHE A 805 15.73 29.01 -35.13
N VAL A 806 15.97 28.54 -33.91
CA VAL A 806 17.19 28.85 -33.17
C VAL A 806 18.19 27.72 -33.45
N GLN A 807 19.36 28.05 -34.00
CA GLN A 807 20.37 27.08 -34.42
C GLN A 807 21.73 27.40 -33.80
N LEU A 808 22.45 26.34 -33.40
CA LEU A 808 23.79 26.44 -32.81
C LEU A 808 24.85 25.98 -33.82
N THR A 809 25.49 26.94 -34.51
CA THR A 809 26.50 26.67 -35.54
C THR A 809 27.72 25.99 -34.95
N GLY A 810 28.14 24.87 -35.56
CA GLY A 810 29.20 23.96 -35.04
C GLY A 810 28.67 22.65 -34.48
N THR A 811 27.35 22.52 -34.32
CA THR A 811 26.63 21.28 -33.98
C THR A 811 25.37 21.18 -34.83
N SER A 812 24.86 19.99 -35.12
CA SER A 812 23.60 19.81 -35.88
C SER A 812 22.35 20.01 -35.00
N LEU A 813 22.37 21.02 -34.13
CA LEU A 813 21.32 21.32 -33.16
C LEU A 813 20.53 22.55 -33.59
N SER A 814 19.21 22.38 -33.66
CA SER A 814 18.25 23.44 -33.90
C SER A 814 16.97 23.21 -33.10
N SER A 815 16.32 24.29 -32.68
CA SER A 815 15.04 24.26 -31.97
C SER A 815 14.06 25.22 -32.66
N LYS A 816 12.85 24.72 -32.95
CA LYS A 816 11.79 25.47 -33.63
C LYS A 816 10.99 26.27 -32.61
N VAL A 817 10.86 27.57 -32.80
CA VAL A 817 10.05 28.48 -31.97
C VAL A 817 8.85 28.99 -32.73
N VAL A 818 7.66 28.94 -32.12
CA VAL A 818 6.42 29.51 -32.66
C VAL A 818 6.10 30.80 -31.91
N LEU A 819 6.32 31.95 -32.56
CA LEU A 819 5.94 33.26 -32.05
C LEU A 819 4.47 33.53 -32.43
N LYS A 820 3.60 33.69 -31.44
CA LYS A 820 2.19 34.06 -31.62
C LYS A 820 2.01 35.58 -31.55
N ARG A 821 1.00 36.09 -32.25
CA ARG A 821 0.58 37.50 -32.16
C ARG A 821 -0.10 37.69 -30.80
N GLN A 822 0.21 38.79 -30.11
CA GLN A 822 -0.62 39.32 -29.02
C GLN A 822 -1.89 39.94 -29.61
#